data_AF-A0A3N7HYS4-F1
#
_entry.id   AF-A0A3N7HYS4-F1
#
_cell.length_a   1.000
_cell.length_b   1.000
_cell.length_c   1.000
_cell.angle_alpha   90.00
_cell.angle_beta   90.00
_cell.angle_gamma   90.00
#
_symmetry.space_group_name_H-M   'P 1'
#
loop_
_entity.id
_entity.type
_entity.pdbx_description
1 polymer ?
#
loop_
_entity_poly.entity_id
_entity_poly.type
_entity_poly.pdbx_seq_one_letter_code
_entity_poly.pdbx_strand_id
1 'polypeptide(L)'
;MPGDIRYRIDGDDEVALRVPPLEPTPQAQAGEQLKADTAEPATPRGNRPIAKAVAQSLRSDLHRPDWVVDKRVPMSEAPSPTDAPNPGVELTDFLLFKACRNHIPTVAYDTTRLRLKRQGVGTPEQDVDVYEMYWADLSRLAGSVPRIISELFTLLFRLSQLGRDSVAAAARQFEQGGHHARRWRWLSALQAGLDWAFSRVLAILTLQLGMLALMFLAVGIVAGRPHFADSARLALSWVLPVALLLWWLYRADKSLRWWVSCLGSLAVLCLALAWTPAHWVVGVAWLGVLSLGCDWILRICDERFPMTRFIGWVMWATMLFIVLWSALELPGLRIAGMEAETGLRIFTFGALRAVEWVLVGNILWWGVAGLMLFAWMFVGQACTTTHGFEGRASVATGRLGLFASMSLFVVLVMAAWAALTTALDLSVAGMNYVPLFFTEPGLPVVSAVHFLDERYRNSTETFSIIAILLVLLGAYLVIGFFPSVLAELKLLHTGSARLGRWLTFTWRWLSVAVAVLMILAVLAATVVGVSLNSRWLGPPLLETINATFAFVPRWSQHILKPLIWTAASTTVALSALGGVLSRYVPWMRAPLDAALDVDSHFREFPRHGIPRARIFSRFAALLRHVADQGYERVVIVAHSQGTVISAELLRYLQYRAGQGEQQGGEAGRLWRDLGPELRLLTAGSPLRQLYASFFPVLYRWVGDRKEDQQEQALRMGPTAGDVGVRRWVNVFATGDYVGRWLWSRPARAGDPSDTMVDEVKQPQDVYVAESVAPDLHDVMGTRAELDVCLGPGAHTHYFDSDQPIVASLVDQLVTTPFSVGGHPAGV
;
A
#
# COMPACT_ATOMS: atom_id res chain seq x y z
N MET A 1 38.44 8.74 23.65
CA MET A 1 37.92 7.40 23.28
C MET A 1 37.77 6.61 24.57
N PRO A 2 36.63 5.95 24.83
CA PRO A 2 36.53 5.04 25.97
C PRO A 2 37.57 3.94 25.81
N GLY A 3 38.38 3.70 26.84
CA GLY A 3 39.62 2.92 26.77
C GLY A 3 39.42 1.44 26.44
N ASP A 4 40.34 0.88 25.64
CA ASP A 4 40.73 -0.54 25.51
C ASP A 4 39.65 -1.64 25.69
N ILE A 5 38.38 -1.40 25.33
CA ILE A 5 37.35 -2.45 25.29
C ILE A 5 37.60 -3.31 24.05
N ARG A 6 37.73 -4.63 24.24
CA ARG A 6 37.95 -5.58 23.15
C ARG A 6 36.86 -6.63 23.14
N TYR A 7 36.27 -6.82 21.96
CA TYR A 7 35.42 -7.96 21.66
C TYR A 7 36.24 -8.95 20.85
N ARG A 8 36.32 -10.20 21.31
CA ARG A 8 36.91 -11.30 20.56
C ARG A 8 35.81 -12.25 20.14
N ILE A 9 35.72 -12.55 18.85
CA ILE A 9 34.84 -13.61 18.34
C ILE A 9 35.43 -14.95 18.77
N ASP A 10 34.67 -15.73 19.53
CA ASP A 10 35.04 -17.05 20.03
C ASP A 10 34.53 -18.18 19.13
N GLY A 11 33.46 -17.90 18.36
CA GLY A 11 32.93 -18.79 17.33
C GLY A 11 31.59 -18.32 16.78
N ASP A 12 31.09 -19.01 15.77
CA ASP A 12 29.78 -18.83 15.16
C ASP A 12 29.04 -20.17 15.02
N ASP A 13 27.74 -20.17 15.28
CA ASP A 13 26.88 -21.33 15.06
C ASP A 13 25.67 -20.94 14.19
N GLU A 14 25.30 -21.82 13.26
CA GLU A 14 24.00 -21.74 12.60
C GLU A 14 22.92 -22.39 13.49
N VAL A 15 21.90 -21.62 13.84
CA VAL A 15 20.76 -22.07 14.65
C VAL A 15 19.52 -22.14 13.75
N ALA A 16 19.07 -23.37 13.47
CA ALA A 16 17.83 -23.62 12.74
C ALA A 16 16.63 -23.61 13.70
N LEU A 17 15.79 -22.58 13.59
CA LEU A 17 14.60 -22.41 14.42
C LEU A 17 13.35 -22.88 13.68
N ARG A 18 12.51 -23.66 14.39
CA ARG A 18 11.15 -23.94 13.95
C ARG A 18 10.26 -22.74 14.29
N VAL A 19 9.62 -22.15 13.29
CA VAL A 19 8.76 -20.97 13.45
C VAL A 19 7.29 -21.38 13.32
N PRO A 20 6.61 -21.77 14.41
CA PRO A 20 5.17 -21.92 14.40
C PRO A 20 4.49 -20.55 14.25
N PRO A 21 3.28 -20.47 13.66
CA PRO A 21 2.49 -19.24 13.69
C PRO A 21 2.23 -18.81 15.15
N LEU A 22 2.49 -17.55 15.47
CA LEU A 22 2.12 -16.98 16.76
C LEU A 22 0.59 -16.93 16.86
N GLU A 23 0.05 -17.62 17.85
CA GLU A 23 -1.40 -17.72 18.02
C GLU A 23 -1.99 -16.43 18.60
N PRO A 24 -3.15 -15.96 18.08
CA PRO A 24 -3.91 -14.91 18.75
C PRO A 24 -4.50 -15.43 20.07
N THR A 25 -5.05 -14.53 20.89
CA THR A 25 -5.80 -14.88 22.11
C THR A 25 -6.78 -16.04 21.87
N PRO A 26 -6.82 -17.07 22.75
CA PRO A 26 -7.91 -18.03 22.74
C PRO A 26 -9.20 -17.28 23.10
N GLN A 27 -10.15 -17.17 22.17
CA GLN A 27 -11.50 -16.74 22.52
C GLN A 27 -12.09 -17.78 23.45
N ALA A 28 -12.10 -17.49 24.76
CA ALA A 28 -12.89 -18.24 25.72
C ALA A 28 -14.33 -18.30 25.17
N GLN A 29 -14.87 -19.51 25.03
CA GLN A 29 -16.23 -19.83 24.57
C GLN A 29 -16.50 -19.96 23.06
N ALA A 30 -15.49 -20.02 22.18
CA ALA A 30 -15.72 -20.50 20.81
C ALA A 30 -15.75 -22.05 20.69
N GLY A 31 -15.80 -22.79 21.80
CA GLY A 31 -15.54 -24.24 21.86
C GLY A 31 -16.48 -25.16 21.08
N GLU A 32 -17.69 -24.71 20.71
CA GLU A 32 -18.64 -25.51 19.92
C GLU A 32 -18.94 -24.95 18.53
N GLN A 33 -19.00 -23.61 18.36
CA GLN A 33 -19.22 -23.00 17.05
C GLN A 33 -17.94 -22.94 16.20
N LEU A 34 -16.76 -22.80 16.82
CA LEU A 34 -15.49 -22.82 16.08
C LEU A 34 -15.22 -24.19 15.46
N LYS A 35 -15.63 -25.31 16.08
CA LYS A 35 -15.48 -26.65 15.49
C LYS A 35 -16.34 -26.87 14.23
N ALA A 36 -17.46 -26.15 14.11
CA ALA A 36 -18.30 -26.17 12.90
C ALA A 36 -17.79 -25.18 11.82
N ASP A 37 -17.23 -24.03 12.22
CA ASP A 37 -16.71 -22.98 11.34
C ASP A 37 -15.20 -23.12 10.98
N THR A 38 -14.45 -24.04 11.60
CA THR A 38 -13.04 -24.34 11.31
C THR A 38 -12.82 -24.98 9.94
N ALA A 39 -13.87 -25.46 9.28
CA ALA A 39 -13.78 -26.07 7.96
C ALA A 39 -13.51 -25.04 6.85
N GLU A 40 -13.91 -23.77 7.05
CA GLU A 40 -13.74 -22.74 6.03
C GLU A 40 -12.65 -21.70 6.38
N PRO A 41 -11.67 -21.46 5.49
CA PRO A 41 -10.67 -20.41 5.67
C PRO A 41 -11.35 -19.04 5.86
N ALA A 42 -10.71 -18.13 6.61
CA ALA A 42 -11.21 -16.77 6.89
C ALA A 42 -11.64 -16.05 5.60
N THR A 43 -10.92 -16.40 4.54
CA THR A 43 -11.03 -15.85 3.22
C THR A 43 -10.83 -16.97 2.19
N PRO A 44 -11.89 -17.68 1.78
CA PRO A 44 -11.78 -18.82 0.87
C PRO A 44 -11.16 -18.44 -0.47
N ARG A 45 -10.36 -19.38 -1.01
CA ARG A 45 -9.88 -19.34 -2.39
C ARG A 45 -11.08 -19.66 -3.29
N GLY A 46 -11.40 -18.75 -4.21
CA GLY A 46 -12.49 -18.94 -5.17
C GLY A 46 -13.74 -18.12 -4.88
N ASN A 47 -14.89 -18.60 -5.36
CA ASN A 47 -16.15 -17.86 -5.35
C ASN A 47 -16.66 -17.65 -3.93
N ARG A 48 -16.62 -16.40 -3.47
CA ARG A 48 -17.28 -15.99 -2.22
C ARG A 48 -18.77 -15.79 -2.47
N PRO A 49 -19.64 -16.04 -1.49
CA PRO A 49 -21.02 -15.58 -1.55
C PRO A 49 -21.05 -14.06 -1.81
N ILE A 50 -21.83 -13.63 -2.78
CA ILE A 50 -21.92 -12.22 -3.21
C ILE A 50 -22.20 -11.31 -2.01
N ALA A 51 -23.13 -11.66 -1.12
CA ALA A 51 -23.43 -10.88 0.08
C ALA A 51 -22.20 -10.65 0.99
N LYS A 52 -21.36 -11.69 1.20
CA LYS A 52 -20.14 -11.59 2.00
C LYS A 52 -19.09 -10.71 1.32
N ALA A 53 -18.93 -10.87 0.00
CA ALA A 53 -18.03 -10.04 -0.78
C ALA A 53 -18.48 -8.56 -0.86
N VAL A 54 -19.78 -8.27 -0.90
CA VAL A 54 -20.31 -6.89 -0.80
C VAL A 54 -19.91 -6.30 0.54
N ALA A 55 -20.21 -7.01 1.63
CA ALA A 55 -19.92 -6.54 2.98
C ALA A 55 -18.41 -6.31 3.23
N GLN A 56 -17.55 -7.18 2.71
CA GLN A 56 -16.09 -7.02 2.77
C GLN A 56 -15.57 -5.89 1.87
N SER A 57 -16.25 -5.60 0.76
CA SER A 57 -15.86 -4.51 -0.13
C SER A 57 -16.21 -3.12 0.43
N LEU A 58 -17.29 -3.02 1.22
CA LEU A 58 -17.81 -1.74 1.74
C LEU A 58 -17.22 -1.34 3.09
N ARG A 59 -16.73 -2.31 3.89
CA ARG A 59 -16.16 -2.04 5.22
C ARG A 59 -14.80 -2.71 5.35
N SER A 60 -13.87 -1.99 5.97
CA SER A 60 -12.57 -2.57 6.33
C SER A 60 -12.76 -3.67 7.36
N ASP A 61 -12.20 -4.85 7.09
CA ASP A 61 -12.22 -5.97 8.04
C ASP A 61 -11.33 -5.73 9.25
N LEU A 62 -10.32 -4.83 9.11
CA LEU A 62 -9.32 -4.44 10.13
C LEU A 62 -9.92 -4.09 11.49
N HIS A 63 -11.21 -3.80 11.51
CA HIS A 63 -11.88 -3.24 12.66
C HIS A 63 -13.34 -3.70 12.80
N ARG A 64 -13.68 -4.89 12.28
CA ARG A 64 -14.99 -5.48 12.55
C ARG A 64 -15.04 -5.99 14.00
N PRO A 65 -16.07 -5.65 14.79
CA PRO A 65 -16.26 -6.25 16.10
C PRO A 65 -16.57 -7.75 16.02
N ASP A 66 -16.99 -8.26 14.85
CA ASP A 66 -17.38 -9.66 14.65
C ASP A 66 -16.25 -10.68 14.90
N TRP A 67 -14.98 -10.27 14.85
CA TRP A 67 -13.85 -11.11 15.27
C TRP A 67 -13.40 -10.83 16.71
N VAL A 68 -13.92 -9.77 17.35
CA VAL A 68 -13.56 -9.32 18.71
C VAL A 68 -14.60 -9.75 19.75
N VAL A 69 -15.87 -9.90 19.37
CA VAL A 69 -16.98 -9.99 20.32
C VAL A 69 -17.42 -11.42 20.62
N ASP A 70 -17.24 -11.79 21.89
CA ASP A 70 -18.05 -12.78 22.59
C ASP A 70 -19.52 -12.34 22.56
N LYS A 71 -20.36 -13.03 21.76
CA LYS A 71 -21.77 -12.66 21.54
C LYS A 71 -22.67 -12.82 22.78
N ARG A 72 -22.13 -13.16 23.96
CA ARG A 72 -22.93 -13.53 25.13
C ARG A 72 -22.69 -12.71 26.40
N VAL A 73 -21.78 -11.75 26.44
CA VAL A 73 -21.66 -10.88 27.62
C VAL A 73 -22.74 -9.79 27.55
N PRO A 74 -23.74 -9.77 28.45
CA PRO A 74 -24.73 -8.70 28.50
C PRO A 74 -24.04 -7.37 28.82
N MET A 75 -24.47 -6.30 28.14
CA MET A 75 -23.99 -4.90 28.20
C MET A 75 -24.04 -4.22 29.58
N SER A 76 -24.23 -4.96 30.67
CA SER A 76 -24.50 -4.45 32.02
C SER A 76 -23.26 -4.21 32.88
N GLU A 77 -22.09 -4.74 32.51
CA GLU A 77 -20.86 -4.51 33.28
C GLU A 77 -20.01 -3.47 32.57
N ALA A 78 -19.80 -2.35 33.26
CA ALA A 78 -18.91 -1.31 32.78
C ALA A 78 -17.49 -1.89 32.66
N PRO A 79 -16.79 -1.67 31.53
CA PRO A 79 -15.42 -2.12 31.36
C PRO A 79 -14.53 -1.56 32.48
N SER A 80 -13.65 -2.41 33.00
CA SER A 80 -12.64 -2.04 34.00
C SER A 80 -11.68 -0.99 33.42
N PRO A 81 -11.02 -0.15 34.23
CA PRO A 81 -10.07 0.85 33.72
C PRO A 81 -8.85 0.25 32.98
N THR A 82 -8.63 -1.06 33.07
CA THR A 82 -7.67 -1.85 32.27
C THR A 82 -8.16 -2.23 30.86
N ASP A 83 -9.44 -1.99 30.54
CA ASP A 83 -10.10 -2.31 29.26
C ASP A 83 -10.12 -1.14 28.27
N ALA A 84 -9.19 -0.18 28.41
CA ALA A 84 -9.02 0.85 27.39
C ALA A 84 -8.64 0.18 26.05
N PRO A 85 -9.36 0.46 24.94
CA PRO A 85 -9.08 -0.16 23.66
C PRO A 85 -7.63 0.12 23.27
N ASN A 86 -6.91 -0.93 22.86
CA ASN A 86 -5.53 -0.85 22.40
C ASN A 86 -5.51 -1.20 20.91
N PRO A 87 -5.67 -0.20 20.01
CA PRO A 87 -5.92 -0.46 18.60
C PRO A 87 -4.75 -1.19 17.89
N GLY A 88 -3.51 -0.98 18.35
CA GLY A 88 -2.34 -1.68 17.81
C GLY A 88 -2.29 -3.16 18.20
N VAL A 89 -2.68 -3.50 19.43
CA VAL A 89 -2.82 -4.89 19.88
C VAL A 89 -3.97 -5.58 19.17
N GLU A 90 -5.12 -4.91 19.03
CA GLU A 90 -6.27 -5.42 18.27
C GLU A 90 -5.90 -5.69 16.81
N LEU A 91 -5.18 -4.78 16.16
CA LEU A 91 -4.66 -4.98 14.81
C LEU A 91 -3.76 -6.22 14.73
N THR A 92 -2.89 -6.42 15.73
CA THR A 92 -2.01 -7.59 15.78
C THR A 92 -2.82 -8.88 15.87
N ASP A 93 -3.77 -8.95 16.80
CA ASP A 93 -4.66 -10.10 16.95
C ASP A 93 -5.41 -10.42 15.68
N PHE A 94 -5.97 -9.40 15.04
CA PHE A 94 -6.68 -9.55 13.79
C PHE A 94 -5.82 -10.19 12.69
N LEU A 95 -4.58 -9.72 12.54
CA LEU A 95 -3.66 -10.23 11.52
C LEU A 95 -3.17 -11.65 11.85
N LEU A 96 -2.90 -11.95 13.12
CA LEU A 96 -2.55 -13.30 13.59
C LEU A 96 -3.72 -14.27 13.42
N PHE A 97 -4.94 -13.85 13.77
CA PHE A 97 -6.16 -14.62 13.56
C PHE A 97 -6.39 -14.95 12.08
N LYS A 98 -6.28 -13.95 11.20
CA LYS A 98 -6.38 -14.18 9.74
C LYS A 98 -5.29 -15.10 9.24
N ALA A 99 -4.05 -14.96 9.73
CA ALA A 99 -2.93 -15.83 9.36
C ALA A 99 -3.19 -17.28 9.76
N CYS A 100 -3.54 -17.54 11.03
CA CYS A 100 -3.81 -18.87 11.54
C CYS A 100 -4.99 -19.52 10.80
N ARG A 101 -6.10 -18.80 10.60
CA ARG A 101 -7.27 -19.32 9.89
C ARG A 101 -7.04 -19.54 8.40
N ASN A 102 -6.07 -18.86 7.79
CA ASN A 102 -5.62 -19.14 6.42
C ASN A 102 -4.49 -20.20 6.36
N HIS A 103 -4.23 -20.89 7.47
CA HIS A 103 -3.32 -22.02 7.59
C HIS A 103 -1.88 -21.66 7.16
N ILE A 104 -1.35 -20.55 7.69
CA ILE A 104 0.07 -20.20 7.49
C ILE A 104 0.94 -21.39 7.92
N PRO A 105 1.87 -21.86 7.07
CA PRO A 105 2.70 -23.01 7.41
C PRO A 105 3.73 -22.64 8.48
N THR A 106 4.08 -23.63 9.30
CA THR A 106 5.32 -23.59 10.07
C THR A 106 6.49 -23.57 9.10
N VAL A 107 7.43 -22.65 9.29
CA VAL A 107 8.63 -22.51 8.44
C VAL A 107 9.90 -22.71 9.27
N ALA A 108 10.98 -23.10 8.62
CA ALA A 108 12.32 -23.04 9.21
C ALA A 108 12.87 -21.61 9.07
N TYR A 109 13.63 -21.17 10.06
CA TYR A 109 14.34 -19.91 10.07
C TYR A 109 15.75 -20.14 10.60
N ASP A 110 16.74 -19.93 9.74
CA ASP A 110 18.13 -20.08 10.11
C ASP A 110 18.66 -18.71 10.55
N THR A 111 19.25 -18.65 11.73
CA THR A 111 19.92 -17.46 12.27
C THR A 111 21.35 -17.81 12.65
N THR A 112 22.25 -16.84 12.52
CA THR A 112 23.63 -16.98 12.98
C THR A 112 23.72 -16.48 14.42
N ARG A 113 24.26 -17.31 15.31
CA ARG A 113 24.70 -16.91 16.65
C ARG A 113 26.20 -16.64 16.60
N LEU A 114 26.60 -15.39 16.82
CA LEU A 114 28.00 -15.01 17.01
C LEU A 114 28.30 -14.98 18.51
N ARG A 115 29.25 -15.81 18.95
CA ARG A 115 29.70 -15.84 20.35
C ARG A 115 30.89 -14.92 20.53
N LEU A 116 30.78 -13.96 21.44
CA LEU A 116 31.78 -12.95 21.70
C LEU A 116 32.23 -13.00 23.17
N LYS A 117 33.53 -12.80 23.37
CA LYS A 117 34.12 -12.49 24.67
C LYS A 117 34.38 -11.01 24.75
N ARG A 118 33.74 -10.33 25.70
CA ARG A 118 33.97 -8.91 25.98
C ARG A 118 34.99 -8.78 27.12
N GLN A 119 36.08 -8.07 26.85
CA GLN A 119 37.10 -7.71 27.84
C GLN A 119 37.13 -6.19 28.01
N GLY A 120 36.66 -5.71 29.17
CA GLY A 120 36.77 -4.31 29.57
C GLY A 120 37.92 -4.09 30.56
N VAL A 121 38.42 -2.85 30.63
CA VAL A 121 39.48 -2.47 31.57
C VAL A 121 38.97 -2.59 33.02
N GLY A 122 39.53 -3.51 33.79
CA GLY A 122 39.18 -3.70 35.21
C GLY A 122 37.88 -4.47 35.48
N THR A 123 37.19 -4.96 34.44
CA THR A 123 35.97 -5.78 34.57
C THR A 123 36.23 -7.23 34.21
N PRO A 124 35.54 -8.20 34.83
CA PRO A 124 35.63 -9.61 34.43
C PRO A 124 35.23 -9.79 32.95
N GLU A 125 35.78 -10.82 32.32
CA GLU A 125 35.38 -11.22 30.97
C GLU A 125 33.89 -11.60 30.96
N GLN A 126 33.16 -11.14 29.95
CA GLN A 126 31.73 -11.36 29.81
C GLN A 126 31.43 -12.09 28.49
N ASP A 127 30.48 -13.02 28.56
CA ASP A 127 29.97 -13.74 27.40
C ASP A 127 28.83 -12.95 26.77
N VAL A 128 28.94 -12.69 25.46
CA VAL A 128 27.98 -11.92 24.69
C VAL A 128 27.65 -12.70 23.43
N ASP A 129 26.40 -13.14 23.30
CA ASP A 129 25.92 -13.78 22.09
C ASP A 129 25.08 -12.80 21.27
N VAL A 130 25.39 -12.69 19.98
CA VAL A 130 24.67 -11.85 19.04
C VAL A 130 23.87 -12.74 18.09
N TYR A 131 22.56 -12.51 18.06
CA TYR A 131 21.64 -13.20 17.15
C TYR A 131 21.17 -12.25 16.06
N GLU A 132 21.12 -12.73 14.82
CA GLU A 132 20.52 -11.96 13.74
C GLU A 132 19.01 -12.22 13.66
N MET A 133 18.21 -11.16 13.61
CA MET A 133 16.79 -11.20 13.25
C MET A 133 16.61 -10.46 11.93
N TYR A 134 16.69 -11.18 10.81
CA TYR A 134 16.36 -10.61 9.51
C TYR A 134 14.88 -10.82 9.21
N TRP A 135 14.21 -9.76 8.72
CA TRP A 135 12.80 -9.75 8.34
C TRP A 135 12.56 -9.28 6.90
N ALA A 136 13.59 -8.73 6.27
CA ALA A 136 13.50 -8.10 4.96
C ALA A 136 13.14 -9.09 3.83
N ASP A 137 13.45 -10.38 3.97
CA ASP A 137 13.02 -11.45 3.07
C ASP A 137 11.50 -11.69 3.10
N LEU A 138 10.84 -11.32 4.20
CA LEU A 138 9.39 -11.43 4.39
C LEU A 138 8.62 -10.20 3.92
N SER A 139 9.29 -9.04 3.81
CA SER A 139 8.68 -7.77 3.39
C SER A 139 9.06 -7.31 1.99
N ARG A 140 10.29 -7.58 1.53
CA ARG A 140 10.83 -7.02 0.28
C ARG A 140 10.39 -7.77 -0.97
N LEU A 141 10.41 -7.04 -2.08
CA LEU A 141 10.13 -7.52 -3.43
C LEU A 141 11.15 -8.61 -3.83
N ALA A 142 10.70 -9.84 -4.10
CA ALA A 142 11.56 -10.82 -4.74
C ALA A 142 11.96 -10.32 -6.14
N GLY A 143 13.22 -10.53 -6.54
CA GLY A 143 13.91 -9.84 -7.65
C GLY A 143 13.37 -10.07 -9.08
N SER A 144 12.16 -10.58 -9.28
CA SER A 144 11.57 -10.69 -10.63
C SER A 144 10.81 -9.43 -11.03
N VAL A 145 11.12 -8.88 -12.20
CA VAL A 145 10.51 -7.66 -12.77
C VAL A 145 8.97 -7.67 -12.74
N PRO A 146 8.27 -8.77 -13.11
CA PRO A 146 6.82 -8.80 -13.04
C PRO A 146 6.26 -8.63 -11.61
N ARG A 147 7.00 -9.07 -10.59
CA ARG A 147 6.58 -8.92 -9.19
C ARG A 147 6.73 -7.47 -8.73
N ILE A 148 7.79 -6.77 -9.13
CA ILE A 148 7.97 -5.33 -8.86
C ILE A 148 6.79 -4.53 -9.43
N ILE A 149 6.43 -4.78 -10.69
CA ILE A 149 5.29 -4.10 -11.34
C ILE A 149 3.97 -4.41 -10.61
N SER A 150 3.74 -5.68 -10.27
CA SER A 150 2.53 -6.10 -9.54
C SER A 150 2.42 -5.43 -8.17
N GLU A 151 3.54 -5.21 -7.49
CA GLU A 151 3.61 -4.63 -6.16
C GLU A 151 3.49 -3.10 -6.19
N LEU A 152 4.11 -2.43 -7.16
CA LEU A 152 3.86 -1.00 -7.42
C LEU A 152 2.38 -0.74 -7.74
N PHE A 153 1.78 -1.60 -8.57
CA PHE A 153 0.35 -1.55 -8.86
C PHE A 153 -0.50 -1.86 -7.61
N THR A 154 -0.02 -2.71 -6.70
CA THR A 154 -0.71 -2.95 -5.41
C THR A 154 -0.67 -1.73 -4.53
N LEU A 155 0.53 -1.16 -4.38
CA LEU A 155 0.79 0.03 -3.58
C LEU A 155 -0.11 1.18 -4.03
N LEU A 156 -0.29 1.34 -5.34
CA LEU A 156 -1.19 2.31 -5.95
C LEU A 156 -2.56 2.31 -5.27
N PHE A 157 -3.28 1.18 -5.26
CA PHE A 157 -4.61 1.11 -4.65
C PHE A 157 -4.58 1.01 -3.12
N ARG A 158 -3.50 0.44 -2.56
CA ARG A 158 -3.35 0.28 -1.11
C ARG A 158 -3.16 1.60 -0.38
N LEU A 159 -2.52 2.59 -0.99
CA LEU A 159 -2.41 3.93 -0.39
C LEU A 159 -3.79 4.57 -0.12
N SER A 160 -4.72 4.43 -1.07
CA SER A 160 -6.12 4.88 -0.88
C SER A 160 -6.81 4.10 0.25
N GLN A 161 -6.60 2.78 0.30
CA GLN A 161 -7.13 1.93 1.35
C GLN A 161 -6.55 2.27 2.75
N LEU A 162 -5.25 2.52 2.88
CA LEU A 162 -4.61 2.92 4.14
C LEU A 162 -5.17 4.27 4.63
N GLY A 163 -5.36 5.22 3.71
CA GLY A 163 -6.04 6.48 4.02
C GLY A 163 -7.47 6.28 4.51
N ARG A 164 -8.22 5.37 3.88
CA ARG A 164 -9.57 4.97 4.31
C ARG A 164 -9.56 4.33 5.70
N ASP A 165 -8.63 3.42 5.96
CA ASP A 165 -8.52 2.73 7.24
C ASP A 165 -8.17 3.70 8.38
N SER A 166 -7.26 4.67 8.14
CA SER A 166 -6.94 5.75 9.09
C SER A 166 -8.16 6.60 9.45
N VAL A 167 -8.93 7.06 8.46
CA VAL A 167 -10.17 7.83 8.68
C VAL A 167 -11.24 6.99 9.40
N ALA A 168 -11.37 5.70 9.07
CA ALA A 168 -12.32 4.81 9.70
C ALA A 168 -11.96 4.50 11.17
N ALA A 169 -10.68 4.34 11.48
CA ALA A 169 -10.19 4.22 12.85
C ALA A 169 -10.54 5.46 13.68
N ALA A 170 -10.27 6.65 13.14
CA ALA A 170 -10.65 7.91 13.76
C ALA A 170 -12.17 8.05 13.97
N ALA A 171 -12.97 7.72 12.96
CA ALA A 171 -14.41 7.83 13.06
C ALA A 171 -14.98 6.97 14.20
N ARG A 172 -14.48 5.74 14.40
CA ARG A 172 -14.87 4.89 15.54
C ARG A 172 -14.38 5.42 16.87
N GLN A 173 -13.13 5.87 16.96
CA GLN A 173 -12.59 6.40 18.21
C GLN A 173 -13.39 7.62 18.68
N PHE A 174 -13.90 8.41 17.73
CA PHE A 174 -14.66 9.62 17.99
C PHE A 174 -16.19 9.39 17.98
N GLU A 175 -16.68 8.15 18.00
CA GLU A 175 -18.11 7.83 17.98
C GLU A 175 -18.85 8.20 19.28
N GLN A 176 -18.14 8.44 20.39
CA GLN A 176 -18.75 8.77 21.68
C GLN A 176 -19.16 10.25 21.79
N GLY A 177 -20.45 10.53 21.49
CA GLY A 177 -21.18 11.73 21.92
C GLY A 177 -21.05 13.00 21.06
N GLY A 178 -22.17 13.48 20.47
CA GLY A 178 -22.31 14.84 19.93
C GLY A 178 -22.38 14.99 18.39
N HIS A 179 -22.49 16.24 17.91
CA HIS A 179 -22.55 16.56 16.47
C HIS A 179 -21.28 16.17 15.69
N HIS A 180 -20.13 16.09 16.36
CA HIS A 180 -18.84 15.71 15.77
C HIS A 180 -18.83 14.25 15.28
N ALA A 181 -19.45 13.32 16.03
CA ALA A 181 -19.55 11.91 15.66
C ALA A 181 -20.32 11.69 14.34
N ARG A 182 -21.30 12.55 14.01
CA ARG A 182 -21.98 12.49 12.70
C ARG A 182 -21.04 12.88 11.57
N ARG A 183 -20.28 13.97 11.72
CA ARG A 183 -19.36 14.47 10.69
C ARG A 183 -18.29 13.42 10.34
N TRP A 184 -17.72 12.77 11.36
CA TRP A 184 -16.73 11.71 11.16
C TRP A 184 -17.30 10.47 10.48
N ARG A 185 -18.53 10.06 10.81
CA ARG A 185 -19.22 8.98 10.07
C ARG A 185 -19.47 9.33 8.61
N TRP A 186 -19.89 10.56 8.32
CA TRP A 186 -20.04 11.05 6.94
C TRP A 186 -18.70 11.06 6.20
N LEU A 187 -17.64 11.55 6.83
CA LEU A 187 -16.30 11.54 6.23
C LEU A 187 -15.84 10.11 5.91
N SER A 188 -15.97 9.21 6.86
CA SER A 188 -15.60 7.80 6.70
C SER A 188 -16.41 7.13 5.58
N ALA A 189 -17.72 7.38 5.52
CA ALA A 189 -18.58 6.87 4.46
C ALA A 189 -18.21 7.41 3.08
N LEU A 190 -17.94 8.71 2.96
CA LEU A 190 -17.52 9.35 1.70
C LEU A 190 -16.15 8.83 1.24
N GLN A 191 -15.18 8.74 2.16
CA GLN A 191 -13.86 8.17 1.88
C GLN A 191 -13.98 6.72 1.41
N ALA A 192 -14.83 5.91 2.07
CA ALA A 192 -15.07 4.53 1.68
C ALA A 192 -15.75 4.41 0.31
N GLY A 193 -16.75 5.25 0.05
CA GLY A 193 -17.43 5.31 -1.24
C GLY A 193 -16.49 5.71 -2.38
N LEU A 194 -15.64 6.72 -2.16
CA LEU A 194 -14.64 7.16 -3.14
C LEU A 194 -13.58 6.10 -3.42
N ASP A 195 -13.00 5.50 -2.38
CA ASP A 195 -12.03 4.39 -2.51
C ASP A 195 -12.64 3.21 -3.30
N TRP A 196 -13.88 2.84 -2.96
CA TRP A 196 -14.60 1.77 -3.66
C TRP A 196 -14.88 2.13 -5.13
N ALA A 197 -15.42 3.32 -5.39
CA ALA A 197 -15.71 3.78 -6.75
C ALA A 197 -14.44 3.86 -7.61
N PHE A 198 -13.33 4.31 -7.03
CA PHE A 198 -12.04 4.36 -7.70
C PHE A 198 -11.53 2.97 -8.06
N SER A 199 -11.41 2.08 -7.07
CA SER A 199 -10.74 0.79 -7.23
C SER A 199 -11.60 -0.30 -7.87
N ARG A 200 -12.94 -0.22 -7.78
CA ARG A 200 -13.88 -1.23 -8.31
C ARG A 200 -14.67 -0.77 -9.52
N VAL A 201 -14.69 0.53 -9.84
CA VAL A 201 -15.39 1.03 -11.03
C VAL A 201 -14.40 1.67 -11.99
N LEU A 202 -13.71 2.73 -11.60
CA LEU A 202 -12.79 3.43 -12.51
C LEU A 202 -11.66 2.51 -12.99
N ALA A 203 -10.98 1.82 -12.08
CA ALA A 203 -9.90 0.90 -12.43
C ALA A 203 -10.37 -0.22 -13.38
N ILE A 204 -11.60 -0.71 -13.19
CA ILE A 204 -12.19 -1.75 -14.05
C ILE A 204 -12.57 -1.16 -15.41
N LEU A 205 -13.16 0.03 -15.48
CA LEU A 205 -13.43 0.73 -16.74
C LEU A 205 -12.15 0.90 -17.56
N THR A 206 -11.06 1.28 -16.92
CA THR A 206 -9.77 1.39 -17.59
C THR A 206 -9.22 0.04 -18.02
N LEU A 207 -9.39 -1.02 -17.21
CA LEU A 207 -9.07 -2.38 -17.65
C LEU A 207 -9.87 -2.77 -18.90
N GLN A 208 -11.15 -2.41 -18.99
CA GLN A 208 -11.97 -2.65 -20.20
C GLN A 208 -11.39 -1.91 -21.41
N LEU A 209 -10.97 -0.64 -21.27
CA LEU A 209 -10.29 0.09 -22.34
C LEU A 209 -9.01 -0.64 -22.78
N GLY A 210 -8.23 -1.15 -21.83
CA GLY A 210 -7.04 -1.95 -22.12
C GLY A 210 -7.36 -3.23 -22.90
N MET A 211 -8.41 -3.96 -22.52
CA MET A 211 -8.85 -5.17 -23.23
C MET A 211 -9.33 -4.86 -24.66
N LEU A 212 -10.07 -3.76 -24.85
CA LEU A 212 -10.51 -3.29 -26.16
C LEU A 212 -9.32 -2.81 -27.01
N ALA A 213 -8.31 -2.17 -26.41
CA ALA A 213 -7.08 -1.81 -27.09
C ALA A 213 -6.31 -3.05 -27.60
N LEU A 214 -6.19 -4.10 -26.78
CA LEU A 214 -5.59 -5.37 -27.20
C LEU A 214 -6.38 -6.05 -28.32
N MET A 215 -7.71 -5.88 -28.33
CA MET A 215 -8.55 -6.32 -29.42
C MET A 215 -8.23 -5.58 -30.72
N PHE A 216 -8.10 -4.25 -30.69
CA PHE A 216 -7.69 -3.47 -31.86
C PHE A 216 -6.34 -3.93 -32.41
N LEU A 217 -5.33 -4.09 -31.54
CA LEU A 217 -3.99 -4.49 -31.97
C LEU A 217 -3.98 -5.86 -32.67
N ALA A 218 -4.65 -6.86 -32.10
CA ALA A 218 -4.67 -8.19 -32.71
C ALA A 218 -5.49 -8.21 -34.00
N VAL A 219 -6.68 -7.61 -33.99
CA VAL A 219 -7.59 -7.64 -35.14
C VAL A 219 -7.08 -6.76 -36.27
N GLY A 220 -6.56 -5.58 -35.98
CA GLY A 220 -6.02 -4.65 -36.99
C GLY A 220 -4.77 -5.16 -37.68
N ILE A 221 -3.83 -5.78 -36.93
CA ILE A 221 -2.62 -6.39 -37.52
C ILE A 221 -3.00 -7.59 -38.41
N VAL A 222 -3.97 -8.40 -37.98
CA VAL A 222 -4.40 -9.59 -38.72
C VAL A 222 -5.31 -9.25 -39.91
N ALA A 223 -6.15 -8.22 -39.80
CA ALA A 223 -7.04 -7.77 -40.86
C ALA A 223 -6.28 -7.29 -42.10
N GLY A 224 -5.04 -6.82 -41.95
CA GLY A 224 -4.15 -6.49 -43.07
C GLY A 224 -3.56 -7.71 -43.80
N ARG A 225 -3.84 -8.94 -43.34
CA ARG A 225 -3.24 -10.19 -43.87
C ARG A 225 -4.32 -11.27 -44.09
N PRO A 226 -5.10 -11.21 -45.18
CA PRO A 226 -6.26 -12.11 -45.39
C PRO A 226 -5.91 -13.60 -45.34
N HIS A 227 -4.77 -14.01 -45.93
CA HIS A 227 -4.31 -15.41 -45.89
C HIS A 227 -4.01 -15.94 -44.48
N PHE A 228 -3.69 -15.05 -43.52
CA PHE A 228 -3.47 -15.44 -42.14
C PHE A 228 -4.78 -15.82 -41.45
N ALA A 229 -5.88 -15.10 -41.70
CA ALA A 229 -7.17 -15.39 -41.08
C ALA A 229 -7.71 -16.77 -41.49
N ASP A 230 -7.56 -17.14 -42.77
CA ASP A 230 -7.96 -18.47 -43.26
C ASP A 230 -7.08 -19.59 -42.68
N SER A 231 -5.77 -19.36 -42.60
CA SER A 231 -4.82 -20.30 -41.98
C SER A 231 -5.12 -20.48 -40.49
N ALA A 232 -5.41 -19.38 -39.79
CA ALA A 232 -5.80 -19.39 -38.38
C ALA A 232 -7.15 -20.09 -38.17
N ARG A 233 -8.13 -19.91 -39.07
CA ARG A 233 -9.40 -20.67 -39.03
C ARG A 233 -9.14 -22.16 -39.12
N LEU A 234 -8.31 -22.60 -40.08
CA LEU A 234 -8.00 -24.04 -40.24
C LEU A 234 -7.32 -24.60 -38.99
N ALA A 235 -6.37 -23.87 -38.42
CA ALA A 235 -5.73 -24.26 -37.16
C ALA A 235 -6.72 -24.33 -35.98
N LEU A 236 -7.59 -23.33 -35.82
CA LEU A 236 -8.60 -23.29 -34.75
C LEU A 236 -9.71 -24.33 -34.92
N SER A 237 -10.05 -24.68 -36.15
CA SER A 237 -11.14 -25.64 -36.44
C SER A 237 -10.71 -27.09 -36.33
N TRP A 238 -9.42 -27.39 -36.54
CA TRP A 238 -8.91 -28.76 -36.57
C TRP A 238 -7.84 -29.04 -35.52
N VAL A 239 -6.83 -28.19 -35.39
CA VAL A 239 -5.68 -28.45 -34.50
C VAL A 239 -6.06 -28.28 -33.03
N LEU A 240 -6.75 -27.20 -32.69
CA LEU A 240 -7.12 -26.90 -31.30
C LEU A 240 -8.10 -27.94 -30.71
N PRO A 241 -9.20 -28.34 -31.38
CA PRO A 241 -10.12 -29.33 -30.84
C PRO A 241 -9.45 -30.71 -30.70
N VAL A 242 -8.59 -31.09 -31.66
CA VAL A 242 -7.81 -32.34 -31.58
C VAL A 242 -6.81 -32.29 -30.42
N ALA A 243 -6.11 -31.18 -30.20
CA ALA A 243 -5.18 -31.03 -29.07
C ALA A 243 -5.91 -31.07 -27.71
N LEU A 244 -7.06 -30.40 -27.59
CA LEU A 244 -7.90 -30.45 -26.40
C LEU A 244 -8.44 -31.86 -26.14
N LEU A 245 -8.85 -32.56 -27.20
CA LEU A 245 -9.21 -33.97 -27.12
C LEU A 245 -8.03 -34.79 -26.59
N LEU A 246 -6.86 -34.72 -27.22
CA LEU A 246 -5.67 -35.47 -26.79
C LEU A 246 -5.26 -35.17 -25.35
N TRP A 247 -5.32 -33.90 -24.92
CA TRP A 247 -5.06 -33.50 -23.55
C TRP A 247 -6.09 -34.05 -22.56
N TRP A 248 -7.38 -34.03 -22.95
CA TRP A 248 -8.45 -34.60 -22.14
C TRP A 248 -8.34 -36.12 -22.06
N LEU A 249 -7.99 -36.78 -23.17
CA LEU A 249 -7.72 -38.22 -23.25
C LEU A 249 -6.54 -38.64 -22.37
N TYR A 250 -5.51 -37.79 -22.27
CA TYR A 250 -4.39 -37.99 -21.35
C TYR A 250 -4.80 -37.93 -19.87
N ARG A 251 -5.84 -37.18 -19.52
CA ARG A 251 -6.30 -37.00 -18.13
C ARG A 251 -7.47 -37.89 -17.71
N ALA A 252 -8.24 -38.43 -18.65
CA ALA A 252 -9.45 -39.18 -18.34
C ALA A 252 -9.15 -40.67 -18.07
N ASP A 253 -9.60 -41.17 -16.92
CA ASP A 253 -9.57 -42.60 -16.61
C ASP A 253 -10.96 -43.24 -16.88
N LYS A 254 -11.01 -44.10 -17.91
CA LYS A 254 -12.05 -45.09 -18.28
C LYS A 254 -13.30 -44.72 -19.12
N SER A 255 -13.80 -45.80 -19.77
CA SER A 255 -15.08 -46.10 -20.47
C SER A 255 -15.26 -45.70 -21.95
N LEU A 256 -15.05 -46.67 -22.87
CA LEU A 256 -15.21 -46.63 -24.35
C LEU A 256 -16.49 -45.97 -24.88
N ARG A 257 -17.62 -46.03 -24.18
CA ARG A 257 -18.88 -45.39 -24.62
C ARG A 257 -18.83 -43.86 -24.61
N TRP A 258 -18.06 -43.27 -23.70
CA TRP A 258 -17.85 -41.83 -23.66
C TRP A 258 -16.95 -41.35 -24.80
N TRP A 259 -16.08 -42.23 -25.33
CA TRP A 259 -15.17 -41.92 -26.43
C TRP A 259 -15.91 -41.66 -27.74
N VAL A 260 -16.90 -42.50 -28.07
CA VAL A 260 -17.66 -42.37 -29.32
C VAL A 260 -18.48 -41.08 -29.32
N SER A 261 -19.12 -40.75 -28.18
CA SER A 261 -19.88 -39.51 -28.04
C SER A 261 -18.98 -38.26 -28.10
N CYS A 262 -17.83 -38.27 -27.42
CA CYS A 262 -16.88 -37.15 -27.47
C CYS A 262 -16.28 -36.96 -28.87
N LEU A 263 -15.88 -38.03 -29.56
CA LEU A 263 -15.37 -37.97 -30.93
C LEU A 263 -16.42 -37.48 -31.91
N GLY A 264 -17.68 -37.94 -31.76
CA GLY A 264 -18.81 -37.49 -32.58
C GLY A 264 -19.09 -35.99 -32.39
N SER A 265 -19.20 -35.53 -31.14
CA SER A 265 -19.39 -34.10 -30.82
C SER A 265 -18.22 -33.23 -31.29
N LEU A 266 -16.99 -33.74 -31.19
CA LEU A 266 -15.79 -33.04 -31.66
C LEU A 266 -15.78 -32.92 -33.19
N ALA A 267 -16.11 -34.00 -33.91
CA ALA A 267 -16.17 -33.98 -35.37
C ALA A 267 -17.23 -32.99 -35.88
N VAL A 268 -18.41 -32.99 -35.24
CA VAL A 268 -19.48 -32.01 -35.53
C VAL A 268 -19.01 -30.58 -35.26
N LEU A 269 -18.31 -30.34 -34.14
CA LEU A 269 -17.75 -29.02 -33.83
C LEU A 269 -16.69 -28.59 -34.84
N CYS A 270 -15.77 -29.47 -35.23
CA CYS A 270 -14.74 -29.18 -36.23
C CYS A 270 -15.37 -28.84 -37.60
N LEU A 271 -16.37 -29.61 -38.02
CA LEU A 271 -17.12 -29.36 -39.26
C LEU A 271 -17.88 -28.03 -39.20
N ALA A 272 -18.56 -27.74 -38.10
CA ALA A 272 -19.28 -26.48 -37.91
C ALA A 272 -18.34 -25.27 -37.94
N LEU A 273 -17.18 -25.34 -37.28
CA LEU A 273 -16.16 -24.29 -37.30
C LEU A 273 -15.52 -24.13 -38.70
N ALA A 274 -15.29 -25.23 -39.41
CA ALA A 274 -14.75 -25.20 -40.77
C ALA A 274 -15.71 -24.59 -41.79
N TRP A 275 -17.03 -24.66 -41.56
CA TRP A 275 -18.06 -24.02 -42.40
C TRP A 275 -18.33 -22.56 -42.03
N THR A 276 -17.97 -22.16 -40.81
CA THR A 276 -18.14 -20.78 -40.36
C THR A 276 -17.13 -19.85 -41.05
N PRO A 277 -17.53 -18.61 -41.44
CA PRO A 277 -16.59 -17.65 -42.02
C PRO A 277 -15.39 -17.38 -41.09
N ALA A 278 -14.19 -17.28 -41.67
CA ALA A 278 -12.93 -17.17 -40.91
C ALA A 278 -12.91 -16.02 -39.91
N HIS A 279 -13.51 -14.89 -40.26
CA HIS A 279 -13.57 -13.74 -39.36
C HIS A 279 -14.38 -14.01 -38.08
N TRP A 280 -15.47 -14.80 -38.14
CA TRP A 280 -16.23 -15.18 -36.94
C TRP A 280 -15.46 -16.14 -36.05
N VAL A 281 -14.82 -17.16 -36.65
CA VAL A 281 -14.02 -18.13 -35.90
C VAL A 281 -12.84 -17.44 -35.21
N VAL A 282 -12.08 -16.63 -35.95
CA VAL A 282 -10.91 -15.92 -35.42
C VAL A 282 -11.31 -14.83 -34.42
N GLY A 283 -12.34 -14.04 -34.73
CA GLY A 283 -12.83 -12.97 -33.87
C GLY A 283 -13.36 -13.49 -32.53
N VAL A 284 -14.23 -14.51 -32.54
CA VAL A 284 -14.77 -15.11 -31.31
C VAL A 284 -13.68 -15.84 -30.52
N ALA A 285 -12.77 -16.55 -31.19
CA ALA A 285 -11.64 -17.18 -30.51
C ALA A 285 -10.77 -16.14 -29.78
N TRP A 286 -10.51 -15.00 -30.40
CA TRP A 286 -9.77 -13.91 -29.78
C TRP A 286 -10.51 -13.30 -28.58
N LEU A 287 -11.82 -13.08 -28.69
CA LEU A 287 -12.65 -12.66 -27.55
C LEU A 287 -12.59 -13.67 -26.40
N GLY A 288 -12.53 -14.98 -26.71
CA GLY A 288 -12.30 -16.03 -25.73
C GLY A 288 -10.95 -15.91 -25.02
N VAL A 289 -9.86 -15.70 -25.78
CA VAL A 289 -8.51 -15.48 -25.23
C VAL A 289 -8.48 -14.24 -24.33
N LEU A 290 -9.05 -13.12 -24.79
CA LEU A 290 -9.15 -11.89 -23.99
C LEU A 290 -9.99 -12.10 -22.73
N SER A 291 -11.07 -12.88 -22.80
CA SER A 291 -11.89 -13.20 -21.63
C SER A 291 -11.13 -14.03 -20.59
N LEU A 292 -10.31 -15.00 -21.03
CA LEU A 292 -9.43 -15.75 -20.14
C LEU A 292 -8.35 -14.86 -19.51
N GLY A 293 -7.76 -13.96 -20.30
CA GLY A 293 -6.79 -12.97 -19.80
C GLY A 293 -7.42 -12.00 -18.79
N CYS A 294 -8.61 -11.49 -19.09
CA CYS A 294 -9.38 -10.61 -18.22
C CYS A 294 -9.75 -11.33 -16.90
N ASP A 295 -10.26 -12.56 -16.95
CA ASP A 295 -10.56 -13.35 -15.75
C ASP A 295 -9.31 -13.61 -14.91
N TRP A 296 -8.16 -13.88 -15.55
CA TRP A 296 -6.90 -14.06 -14.85
C TRP A 296 -6.48 -12.81 -14.09
N ILE A 297 -6.51 -11.64 -14.74
CA ILE A 297 -6.22 -10.34 -14.09
C ILE A 297 -7.22 -10.09 -12.95
N LEU A 298 -8.51 -10.28 -13.21
CA LEU A 298 -9.58 -10.04 -12.24
C LEU A 298 -9.50 -10.96 -11.02
N ARG A 299 -9.02 -12.20 -11.17
CA ARG A 299 -8.75 -13.10 -10.02
C ARG A 299 -7.63 -12.56 -9.14
N ILE A 300 -6.52 -12.13 -9.74
CA ILE A 300 -5.40 -11.50 -9.01
C ILE A 300 -5.91 -10.25 -8.26
N CYS A 301 -6.73 -9.45 -8.92
CA CYS A 301 -7.32 -8.28 -8.29
C CYS A 301 -8.30 -8.66 -7.17
N ASP A 302 -9.17 -9.66 -7.34
CA ASP A 302 -10.18 -10.05 -6.34
C ASP A 302 -9.60 -10.69 -5.07
N GLU A 303 -8.43 -11.31 -5.21
CA GLU A 303 -7.63 -11.70 -4.04
C GLU A 303 -7.38 -10.49 -3.15
N ARG A 304 -6.90 -9.39 -3.71
CA ARG A 304 -6.53 -8.16 -3.00
C ARG A 304 -7.74 -7.27 -2.67
N PHE A 305 -8.71 -7.23 -3.56
CA PHE A 305 -9.83 -6.29 -3.58
C PHE A 305 -11.14 -7.05 -3.83
N PRO A 306 -11.87 -7.42 -2.77
CA PRO A 306 -13.13 -8.15 -2.92
C PRO A 306 -14.10 -7.40 -3.86
N MET A 307 -14.85 -8.18 -4.65
CA MET A 307 -15.83 -7.75 -5.67
C MET A 307 -15.27 -7.34 -7.02
N THR A 308 -13.96 -7.14 -7.16
CA THR A 308 -13.38 -6.73 -8.44
C THR A 308 -13.67 -7.74 -9.55
N ARG A 309 -13.64 -9.05 -9.26
CA ARG A 309 -13.93 -10.06 -10.29
C ARG A 309 -15.39 -10.07 -10.73
N PHE A 310 -16.34 -9.96 -9.81
CA PHE A 310 -17.76 -9.96 -10.15
C PHE A 310 -18.12 -8.73 -10.99
N ILE A 311 -17.76 -7.54 -10.51
CA ILE A 311 -18.03 -6.28 -11.24
C ILE A 311 -17.31 -6.28 -12.58
N GLY A 312 -16.04 -6.71 -12.59
CA GLY A 312 -15.25 -6.82 -13.82
C GLY A 312 -15.89 -7.71 -14.87
N TRP A 313 -16.44 -8.85 -14.48
CA TRP A 313 -17.15 -9.73 -15.40
C TRP A 313 -18.48 -9.17 -15.88
N VAL A 314 -19.26 -8.51 -15.02
CA VAL A 314 -20.50 -7.83 -15.44
C VAL A 314 -20.18 -6.77 -16.51
N MET A 315 -19.15 -5.96 -16.28
CA MET A 315 -18.72 -4.94 -17.24
C MET A 315 -18.18 -5.56 -18.53
N TRP A 316 -17.30 -6.57 -18.43
CA TRP A 316 -16.73 -7.24 -19.59
C TRP A 316 -17.80 -7.97 -20.42
N ALA A 317 -18.74 -8.67 -19.79
CA ALA A 317 -19.85 -9.33 -20.48
C ALA A 317 -20.74 -8.32 -21.21
N THR A 318 -20.97 -7.14 -20.61
CA THR A 318 -21.68 -6.04 -21.27
C THR A 318 -20.91 -5.56 -22.50
N MET A 319 -19.59 -5.41 -22.41
CA MET A 319 -18.76 -5.00 -23.55
C MET A 319 -18.76 -6.06 -24.66
N LEU A 320 -18.62 -7.34 -24.32
CA LEU A 320 -18.70 -8.45 -25.27
C LEU A 320 -20.04 -8.46 -25.99
N PHE A 321 -21.14 -8.24 -25.26
CA PHE A 321 -22.47 -8.14 -25.84
C PHE A 321 -22.54 -6.98 -26.85
N ILE A 322 -22.05 -5.79 -26.51
CA ILE A 322 -22.01 -4.63 -27.40
C ILE A 322 -21.19 -4.92 -28.67
N VAL A 323 -20.01 -5.53 -28.52
CA VAL A 323 -19.13 -5.90 -29.63
C VAL A 323 -19.83 -6.86 -30.58
N LEU A 324 -20.39 -7.95 -30.05
CA LEU A 324 -21.04 -8.99 -30.84
C LEU A 324 -22.32 -8.47 -31.50
N TRP A 325 -23.14 -7.74 -30.76
CA TRP A 325 -24.36 -7.13 -31.30
C TRP A 325 -24.04 -6.19 -32.46
N SER A 326 -23.05 -5.31 -32.28
CA SER A 326 -22.64 -4.36 -33.32
C SER A 326 -22.03 -5.04 -34.54
N ALA A 327 -21.27 -6.14 -34.34
CA ALA A 327 -20.72 -6.93 -35.43
C ALA A 327 -21.81 -7.64 -36.25
N LEU A 328 -22.92 -8.03 -35.61
CA LEU A 328 -24.10 -8.60 -36.29
C LEU A 328 -24.92 -7.53 -37.02
N GLU A 329 -24.99 -6.32 -36.48
CA GLU A 329 -25.79 -5.22 -37.03
C GLU A 329 -25.14 -4.59 -38.27
N LEU A 330 -23.81 -4.45 -38.29
CA LEU A 330 -23.08 -3.72 -39.34
C LEU A 330 -23.39 -4.18 -40.77
N PRO A 331 -23.42 -5.50 -41.10
CA PRO A 331 -23.77 -5.95 -42.45
C PRO A 331 -25.20 -5.57 -42.91
N GLY A 332 -26.11 -5.31 -41.96
CA GLY A 332 -27.47 -4.87 -42.24
C GLY A 332 -27.60 -3.35 -42.42
N LEU A 333 -26.62 -2.57 -41.96
CA LEU A 333 -26.61 -1.11 -42.05
C LEU A 333 -26.09 -0.66 -43.42
N ARG A 334 -27.01 -0.21 -44.30
CA ARG A 334 -26.65 0.42 -45.59
C ARG A 334 -26.25 1.88 -45.38
N ILE A 335 -25.05 2.11 -44.87
CA ILE A 335 -24.51 3.46 -44.67
C ILE A 335 -23.47 3.73 -45.75
N ALA A 336 -23.71 4.79 -46.54
CA ALA A 336 -22.81 5.23 -47.60
C ALA A 336 -21.40 5.51 -47.02
N GLY A 337 -20.37 4.92 -47.62
CA GLY A 337 -18.98 5.04 -47.16
C GLY A 337 -18.51 3.95 -46.19
N MET A 338 -19.38 3.05 -45.75
CA MET A 338 -19.00 1.86 -44.94
C MET A 338 -19.23 0.52 -45.66
N GLU A 339 -19.61 0.57 -46.94
CA GLU A 339 -19.97 -0.62 -47.74
C GLU A 339 -18.80 -1.61 -47.95
N ALA A 340 -17.55 -1.16 -47.77
CA ALA A 340 -16.35 -1.98 -47.91
C ALA A 340 -15.90 -2.68 -46.61
N GLU A 341 -16.48 -2.34 -45.45
CA GLU A 341 -16.04 -2.88 -44.16
C GLU A 341 -16.55 -4.30 -43.94
N THR A 342 -15.73 -5.29 -44.33
CA THR A 342 -16.06 -6.72 -44.25
C THR A 342 -14.96 -7.52 -43.52
N GLY A 343 -15.27 -8.77 -43.19
CA GLY A 343 -14.30 -9.68 -42.57
C GLY A 343 -14.03 -9.33 -41.10
N LEU A 344 -12.77 -9.34 -40.67
CA LEU A 344 -12.39 -9.12 -39.28
C LEU A 344 -12.68 -7.70 -38.77
N ARG A 345 -12.80 -6.72 -39.68
CA ARG A 345 -13.06 -5.32 -39.34
C ARG A 345 -14.43 -5.08 -38.68
N ILE A 346 -15.40 -5.98 -38.85
CA ILE A 346 -16.71 -5.90 -38.17
C ILE A 346 -16.56 -5.97 -36.64
N PHE A 347 -15.57 -6.73 -36.16
CA PHE A 347 -15.25 -6.81 -34.74
C PHE A 347 -14.57 -5.53 -34.25
N THR A 348 -13.69 -4.94 -35.05
CA THR A 348 -13.07 -3.64 -34.76
C THR A 348 -14.12 -2.53 -34.65
N PHE A 349 -15.12 -2.52 -35.54
CA PHE A 349 -16.28 -1.62 -35.46
C PHE A 349 -17.07 -1.82 -34.15
N GLY A 350 -17.38 -3.07 -33.80
CA GLY A 350 -18.06 -3.37 -32.54
C GLY A 350 -17.24 -2.95 -31.30
N ALA A 351 -15.92 -3.08 -31.36
CA ALA A 351 -15.03 -2.62 -30.31
C ALA A 351 -14.98 -1.08 -30.20
N LEU A 352 -15.03 -0.33 -31.31
CA LEU A 352 -15.16 1.13 -31.28
C LEU A 352 -16.46 1.57 -30.58
N ARG A 353 -17.58 0.90 -30.86
CA ARG A 353 -18.85 1.14 -30.13
C ARG A 353 -18.74 0.81 -28.65
N ALA A 354 -18.09 -0.30 -28.29
CA ALA A 354 -17.83 -0.64 -26.90
C ALA A 354 -16.94 0.42 -26.21
N VAL A 355 -15.92 0.95 -26.91
CA VAL A 355 -15.09 2.05 -26.40
C VAL A 355 -15.96 3.27 -26.07
N GLU A 356 -16.92 3.66 -26.92
CA GLU A 356 -17.82 4.77 -26.61
C GLU A 356 -18.58 4.56 -25.30
N TRP A 357 -19.15 3.36 -25.10
CA TRP A 357 -19.85 3.03 -23.86
C TRP A 357 -18.95 3.10 -22.63
N VAL A 358 -17.70 2.61 -22.73
CA VAL A 358 -16.74 2.72 -21.64
C VAL A 358 -16.38 4.17 -21.36
N LEU A 359 -16.21 5.00 -22.40
CA LEU A 359 -15.93 6.44 -22.25
C LEU A 359 -17.11 7.17 -21.61
N VAL A 360 -18.36 6.88 -22.01
CA VAL A 360 -19.56 7.41 -21.34
C VAL A 360 -19.58 6.98 -19.86
N GLY A 361 -19.27 5.72 -19.57
CA GLY A 361 -19.13 5.22 -18.20
C GLY A 361 -18.09 6.01 -17.40
N ASN A 362 -16.96 6.36 -18.00
CA ASN A 362 -15.94 7.22 -17.37
C ASN A 362 -16.46 8.64 -17.13
N ILE A 363 -17.16 9.25 -18.09
CA ILE A 363 -17.74 10.60 -17.96
C ILE A 363 -18.74 10.66 -16.80
N LEU A 364 -19.64 9.67 -16.72
CA LEU A 364 -20.62 9.56 -15.65
C LEU A 364 -19.93 9.34 -14.29
N TRP A 365 -18.92 8.48 -14.26
CA TRP A 365 -18.13 8.24 -13.06
C TRP A 365 -17.49 9.53 -12.54
N TRP A 366 -16.83 10.32 -13.41
CA TRP A 366 -16.21 11.59 -13.00
C TRP A 366 -17.23 12.64 -12.56
N GLY A 367 -18.44 12.65 -13.13
CA GLY A 367 -19.53 13.50 -12.66
C GLY A 367 -19.94 13.16 -11.22
N VAL A 368 -20.20 11.88 -10.94
CA VAL A 368 -20.57 11.41 -9.59
C VAL A 368 -19.42 11.56 -8.60
N ALA A 369 -18.22 11.13 -8.98
CA ALA A 369 -17.02 11.22 -8.16
C ALA A 369 -16.65 12.67 -7.85
N GLY A 370 -16.81 13.60 -8.79
CA GLY A 370 -16.59 15.04 -8.57
C GLY A 370 -17.47 15.59 -7.44
N LEU A 371 -18.77 15.28 -7.47
CA LEU A 371 -19.71 15.69 -6.41
C LEU A 371 -19.35 15.05 -5.05
N MET A 372 -18.99 13.76 -5.06
CA MET A 372 -18.55 13.06 -3.86
C MET A 372 -17.25 13.64 -3.29
N LEU A 373 -16.26 13.94 -4.14
CA LEU A 373 -14.99 14.57 -3.77
C LEU A 373 -15.21 15.96 -3.19
N PHE A 374 -16.14 16.73 -3.75
CA PHE A 374 -16.52 18.04 -3.23
C PHE A 374 -17.11 17.90 -1.82
N ALA A 375 -18.13 17.06 -1.63
CA ALA A 375 -18.71 16.81 -0.31
C ALA A 375 -17.66 16.31 0.70
N TRP A 376 -16.81 15.37 0.27
CA TRP A 376 -15.72 14.81 1.06
C TRP A 376 -14.71 15.87 1.50
N MET A 377 -14.37 16.82 0.64
CA MET A 377 -13.47 17.93 0.95
C MET A 377 -14.03 18.82 2.07
N PHE A 378 -15.30 19.23 1.96
CA PHE A 378 -15.95 20.09 2.96
C PHE A 378 -16.13 19.39 4.30
N VAL A 379 -16.63 18.15 4.29
CA VAL A 379 -16.81 17.36 5.52
C VAL A 379 -15.44 17.09 6.15
N GLY A 380 -14.43 16.76 5.35
CA GLY A 380 -13.05 16.59 5.81
C GLY A 380 -12.50 17.85 6.47
N GLN A 381 -12.71 19.03 5.85
CA GLN A 381 -12.27 20.29 6.42
C GLN A 381 -12.96 20.58 7.76
N ALA A 382 -14.27 20.32 7.86
CA ALA A 382 -15.02 20.46 9.10
C ALA A 382 -14.57 19.48 10.21
N CYS A 383 -13.93 18.37 9.86
CA CYS A 383 -13.35 17.42 10.82
C CYS A 383 -11.95 17.84 11.29
N THR A 384 -11.18 18.59 10.49
CA THR A 384 -9.84 19.06 10.89
C THR A 384 -9.83 19.96 12.13
N THR A 385 -10.96 20.62 12.43
CA THR A 385 -11.10 21.47 13.61
C THR A 385 -11.50 20.70 14.87
N THR A 386 -11.64 19.38 14.78
CA THR A 386 -12.10 18.51 15.88
C THR A 386 -11.00 17.56 16.33
N HIS A 387 -10.95 17.22 17.62
CA HIS A 387 -10.01 16.24 18.20
C HIS A 387 -8.51 16.53 17.97
N GLY A 388 -8.13 17.81 17.88
CA GLY A 388 -6.73 18.24 17.90
C GLY A 388 -5.89 17.69 16.74
N PHE A 389 -4.68 17.22 17.06
CA PHE A 389 -3.76 16.64 16.07
C PHE A 389 -4.31 15.36 15.44
N GLU A 390 -4.88 14.45 16.24
CA GLU A 390 -5.37 13.15 15.75
C GLU A 390 -6.42 13.32 14.64
N GLY A 391 -7.33 14.27 14.81
CA GLY A 391 -8.32 14.62 13.79
C GLY A 391 -7.68 15.19 12.51
N ARG A 392 -6.78 16.19 12.65
CA ARG A 392 -6.09 16.80 11.50
C ARG A 392 -5.25 15.78 10.71
N ALA A 393 -4.45 14.99 11.41
CA ALA A 393 -3.55 14.00 10.82
C ALA A 393 -4.31 12.85 10.14
N SER A 394 -5.41 12.38 10.74
CA SER A 394 -6.26 11.34 10.11
C SER A 394 -6.88 11.84 8.81
N VAL A 395 -7.39 13.08 8.78
CA VAL A 395 -7.91 13.73 7.56
C VAL A 395 -6.80 13.92 6.53
N ALA A 396 -5.62 14.40 6.94
CA ALA A 396 -4.48 14.59 6.04
C ALA A 396 -4.03 13.28 5.40
N THR A 397 -3.98 12.19 6.17
CA THR A 397 -3.63 10.86 5.68
C THR A 397 -4.67 10.30 4.71
N GLY A 398 -5.96 10.44 5.04
CA GLY A 398 -7.06 10.09 4.14
C GLY A 398 -6.98 10.84 2.80
N ARG A 399 -6.66 12.13 2.86
CA ARG A 399 -6.46 13.00 1.68
C ARG A 399 -5.26 12.57 0.84
N LEU A 400 -4.10 12.42 1.47
CA LEU A 400 -2.87 12.02 0.80
C LEU A 400 -3.01 10.66 0.13
N GLY A 401 -3.55 9.66 0.85
CA GLY A 401 -3.71 8.30 0.34
C GLY A 401 -4.59 8.24 -0.91
N LEU A 402 -5.77 8.86 -0.88
CA LEU A 402 -6.69 8.88 -2.02
C LEU A 402 -6.10 9.65 -3.20
N PHE A 403 -5.51 10.81 -2.96
CA PHE A 403 -5.00 11.68 -4.02
C PHE A 403 -3.78 11.13 -4.72
N ALA A 404 -2.78 10.71 -3.93
CA ALA A 404 -1.55 10.14 -4.48
C ALA A 404 -1.90 8.90 -5.32
N SER A 405 -2.81 8.06 -4.81
CA SER A 405 -3.32 6.89 -5.51
C SER A 405 -4.04 7.23 -6.82
N MET A 406 -5.07 8.08 -6.78
CA MET A 406 -5.88 8.40 -7.95
C MET A 406 -5.07 9.17 -9.01
N SER A 407 -4.20 10.08 -8.59
CA SER A 407 -3.37 10.87 -9.50
C SER A 407 -2.30 10.03 -10.18
N LEU A 408 -1.61 9.18 -9.42
CA LEU A 408 -0.63 8.24 -9.98
C LEU A 408 -1.32 7.27 -10.95
N PHE A 409 -2.55 6.82 -10.64
CA PHE A 409 -3.34 5.99 -11.53
C PHE A 409 -3.63 6.72 -12.84
N VAL A 410 -4.15 7.94 -12.79
CA VAL A 410 -4.44 8.75 -14.00
C VAL A 410 -3.18 8.94 -14.85
N VAL A 411 -2.04 9.29 -14.23
CA VAL A 411 -0.78 9.46 -14.96
C VAL A 411 -0.30 8.16 -15.62
N LEU A 412 -0.37 7.03 -14.91
CA LEU A 412 -0.01 5.72 -15.48
C LEU A 412 -0.91 5.33 -16.66
N VAL A 413 -2.21 5.62 -16.56
CA VAL A 413 -3.18 5.34 -17.63
C VAL A 413 -2.91 6.22 -18.84
N MET A 414 -2.66 7.51 -18.64
CA MET A 414 -2.28 8.44 -19.72
C MET A 414 -0.97 8.00 -20.40
N ALA A 415 0.03 7.60 -19.62
CA ALA A 415 1.30 7.11 -20.16
C ALA A 415 1.13 5.81 -20.94
N ALA A 416 0.32 4.87 -20.43
CA ALA A 416 0.01 3.61 -21.13
C ALA A 416 -0.71 3.88 -22.44
N TRP A 417 -1.69 4.80 -22.46
CA TRP A 417 -2.40 5.14 -23.68
C TRP A 417 -1.50 5.86 -24.68
N ALA A 418 -0.68 6.81 -24.24
CA ALA A 418 0.30 7.49 -25.08
C ALA A 418 1.26 6.51 -25.78
N ALA A 419 1.68 5.47 -25.08
CA ALA A 419 2.53 4.40 -25.64
C ALA A 419 1.77 3.51 -26.65
N LEU A 420 0.45 3.36 -26.50
CA LEU A 420 -0.39 2.53 -27.36
C LEU A 420 -0.92 3.27 -28.59
N THR A 421 -1.04 4.61 -28.56
CA THR A 421 -1.70 5.40 -29.61
C THR A 421 -1.20 5.07 -31.01
N THR A 422 0.11 5.06 -31.25
CA THR A 422 0.66 4.78 -32.58
C THR A 422 0.27 3.39 -33.10
N ALA A 423 0.27 2.38 -32.22
CA ALA A 423 -0.11 1.03 -32.60
C ALA A 423 -1.62 0.91 -32.83
N LEU A 424 -2.43 1.65 -32.07
CA LEU A 424 -3.88 1.76 -32.28
C LEU A 424 -4.22 2.45 -33.60
N ASP A 425 -3.56 3.55 -33.94
CA ASP A 425 -3.79 4.27 -35.21
C ASP A 425 -3.51 3.38 -36.42
N LEU A 426 -2.40 2.63 -36.37
CA LEU A 426 -2.07 1.65 -37.41
C LEU A 426 -3.14 0.54 -37.50
N SER A 427 -3.69 0.13 -36.36
CA SER A 427 -4.66 -0.97 -36.31
C SER A 427 -6.05 -0.62 -36.89
N VAL A 428 -6.42 0.66 -36.88
CA VAL A 428 -7.71 1.15 -37.41
C VAL A 428 -7.54 2.00 -38.68
N ALA A 429 -6.34 2.01 -39.27
CA ALA A 429 -6.02 2.79 -40.45
C ALA A 429 -6.93 2.44 -41.64
N GLY A 430 -7.51 3.48 -42.25
CA GLY A 430 -8.40 3.35 -43.39
C GLY A 430 -9.75 2.70 -43.05
N MET A 431 -10.19 2.74 -41.79
CA MET A 431 -11.57 2.41 -41.42
C MET A 431 -12.42 3.66 -41.22
N ASN A 432 -13.66 3.58 -41.69
CA ASN A 432 -14.70 4.57 -41.40
C ASN A 432 -15.54 4.13 -40.19
N TYR A 433 -16.02 5.11 -39.42
CA TYR A 433 -16.76 4.89 -38.19
C TYR A 433 -17.92 5.89 -38.05
N VAL A 434 -19.01 5.44 -37.43
CA VAL A 434 -20.19 6.26 -37.13
C VAL A 434 -20.36 6.32 -35.61
N PRO A 435 -19.98 7.43 -34.97
CA PRO A 435 -20.12 7.60 -33.54
C PRO A 435 -21.58 7.58 -33.09
N LEU A 436 -21.85 6.97 -31.93
CA LEU A 436 -23.20 6.93 -31.32
C LEU A 436 -23.44 8.12 -30.40
N PHE A 437 -22.50 8.38 -29.49
CA PHE A 437 -22.62 9.42 -28.46
C PHE A 437 -21.78 10.65 -28.76
N PHE A 438 -20.78 10.47 -29.61
CA PHE A 438 -19.72 11.43 -29.84
C PHE A 438 -19.75 11.97 -31.27
N THR A 439 -20.94 12.32 -31.76
CA THR A 439 -21.16 12.85 -33.11
C THR A 439 -20.68 14.29 -33.23
N GLU A 440 -20.09 14.63 -34.38
CA GLU A 440 -19.73 16.00 -34.72
C GLU A 440 -20.81 16.64 -35.60
N PRO A 441 -21.14 17.93 -35.41
CA PRO A 441 -22.09 18.63 -36.26
C PRO A 441 -21.65 18.60 -37.73
N GLY A 442 -22.44 17.96 -38.59
CA GLY A 442 -22.21 17.94 -40.04
C GLY A 442 -21.38 16.78 -40.59
N LEU A 443 -20.86 15.88 -39.74
CA LEU A 443 -20.09 14.70 -40.17
C LEU A 443 -20.71 13.39 -39.63
N PRO A 444 -21.60 12.73 -40.40
CA PRO A 444 -22.23 11.48 -39.97
C PRO A 444 -21.27 10.28 -39.97
N VAL A 445 -20.17 10.36 -40.75
CA VAL A 445 -19.13 9.33 -40.85
C VAL A 445 -17.78 10.00 -40.65
N VAL A 446 -16.93 9.45 -39.78
CA VAL A 446 -15.58 9.93 -39.48
C VAL A 446 -14.56 8.81 -39.64
N SER A 447 -13.29 9.15 -39.84
CA SER A 447 -12.21 8.16 -39.79
C SER A 447 -12.05 7.62 -38.37
N ALA A 448 -11.89 6.30 -38.21
CA ALA A 448 -11.68 5.65 -36.91
C ALA A 448 -10.39 6.15 -36.22
N VAL A 449 -9.34 6.44 -37.00
CA VAL A 449 -8.09 7.04 -36.49
C VAL A 449 -8.37 8.41 -35.90
N HIS A 450 -9.09 9.25 -36.66
CA HIS A 450 -9.42 10.60 -36.21
C HIS A 450 -10.27 10.57 -34.94
N PHE A 451 -11.27 9.68 -34.89
CA PHE A 451 -12.10 9.48 -33.72
C PHE A 451 -11.26 9.14 -32.47
N LEU A 452 -10.36 8.15 -32.55
CA LEU A 452 -9.52 7.76 -31.41
C LEU A 452 -8.51 8.83 -31.00
N ASP A 453 -7.84 9.47 -31.95
CA ASP A 453 -6.87 10.54 -31.68
C ASP A 453 -7.54 11.74 -31.00
N GLU A 454 -8.70 12.15 -31.48
CA GLU A 454 -9.45 13.25 -30.89
C GLU A 454 -9.90 12.92 -29.46
N ARG A 455 -10.36 11.69 -29.19
CA ARG A 455 -10.69 11.25 -27.82
C ARG A 455 -9.48 11.24 -26.90
N TYR A 456 -8.33 10.78 -27.40
CA TYR A 456 -7.08 10.80 -26.66
C TYR A 456 -6.65 12.23 -26.32
N ARG A 457 -6.66 13.13 -27.31
CA ARG A 457 -6.30 14.54 -27.13
C ARG A 457 -7.23 15.23 -26.14
N ASN A 458 -8.54 15.10 -26.32
CA ASN A 458 -9.53 15.71 -25.44
C ASN A 458 -9.39 15.20 -24.00
N SER A 459 -9.19 13.89 -23.81
CA SER A 459 -8.96 13.31 -22.49
C SER A 459 -7.65 13.82 -21.86
N THR A 460 -6.56 13.84 -22.63
CA THR A 460 -5.25 14.29 -22.15
C THR A 460 -5.26 15.77 -21.76
N GLU A 461 -5.93 16.61 -22.55
CA GLU A 461 -6.11 18.03 -22.25
C GLU A 461 -6.96 18.23 -21.00
N THR A 462 -8.04 17.46 -20.84
CA THR A 462 -8.94 17.53 -19.68
C THR A 462 -8.24 17.14 -18.38
N PHE A 463 -7.47 16.05 -18.38
CA PHE A 463 -6.78 15.54 -17.17
C PHE A 463 -5.41 16.20 -16.92
N SER A 464 -4.98 17.11 -17.79
CA SER A 464 -3.67 17.76 -17.71
C SER A 464 -3.43 18.52 -16.41
N ILE A 465 -4.46 19.18 -15.89
CA ILE A 465 -4.41 19.94 -14.64
C ILE A 465 -4.08 19.01 -13.47
N ILE A 466 -4.70 17.82 -13.43
CA ILE A 466 -4.47 16.83 -12.36
C ILE A 466 -3.03 16.31 -12.43
N ALA A 467 -2.51 16.04 -13.63
CA ALA A 467 -1.11 15.65 -13.81
C ALA A 467 -0.14 16.75 -13.33
N ILE A 468 -0.42 18.02 -13.63
CA ILE A 468 0.39 19.16 -13.15
C ILE A 468 0.38 19.21 -11.61
N LEU A 469 -0.77 19.04 -10.97
CA LEU A 469 -0.86 19.03 -9.51
C LEU A 469 -0.06 17.87 -8.88
N LEU A 470 -0.04 16.70 -9.52
CA LEU A 470 0.82 15.59 -9.10
C LEU A 470 2.31 15.92 -9.27
N VAL A 471 2.68 16.54 -10.39
CA VAL A 471 4.08 16.99 -10.63
C VAL A 471 4.49 18.03 -9.58
N LEU A 472 3.60 18.95 -9.20
CA LEU A 472 3.87 19.91 -8.13
C LEU A 472 4.04 19.23 -6.77
N LEU A 473 3.22 18.23 -6.45
CA LEU A 473 3.41 17.41 -5.24
C LEU A 473 4.75 16.67 -5.29
N GLY A 474 5.06 16.01 -6.39
CA GLY A 474 6.33 15.31 -6.59
C GLY A 474 7.53 16.23 -6.48
N ALA A 475 7.47 17.42 -7.11
CA ALA A 475 8.50 18.44 -7.02
C ALA A 475 8.68 18.93 -5.58
N TYR A 476 7.59 19.17 -4.84
CA TYR A 476 7.65 19.53 -3.42
C TYR A 476 8.38 18.47 -2.60
N LEU A 477 8.04 17.19 -2.77
CA LEU A 477 8.68 16.08 -2.06
C LEU A 477 10.16 15.96 -2.46
N VAL A 478 10.48 16.01 -3.76
CA VAL A 478 11.85 15.94 -4.26
C VAL A 478 12.68 17.07 -3.66
N ILE A 479 12.25 18.33 -3.77
CA ILE A 479 12.97 19.48 -3.24
C ILE A 479 13.12 19.38 -1.71
N GLY A 480 12.06 18.95 -1.02
CA GLY A 480 12.06 18.80 0.43
C GLY A 480 13.03 17.73 0.95
N PHE A 481 13.09 16.58 0.29
CA PHE A 481 13.98 15.48 0.68
C PHE A 481 15.36 15.51 0.01
N PHE A 482 15.58 16.37 -1.00
CA PHE A 482 16.81 16.39 -1.78
C PHE A 482 18.08 16.53 -0.93
N PRO A 483 18.17 17.44 0.06
CA PRO A 483 19.38 17.53 0.90
C PRO A 483 19.63 16.26 1.73
N SER A 484 18.57 15.61 2.22
CA SER A 484 18.67 14.34 2.95
C SER A 484 19.14 13.21 2.06
N VAL A 485 18.66 13.15 0.81
CA VAL A 485 19.11 12.19 -0.20
C VAL A 485 20.58 12.41 -0.55
N LEU A 486 21.03 13.66 -0.70
CA LEU A 486 22.46 13.94 -0.93
C LEU A 486 23.32 13.56 0.27
N ALA A 487 22.81 13.71 1.50
CA ALA A 487 23.48 13.24 2.71
C ALA A 487 23.56 11.70 2.77
N GLU A 488 22.51 10.98 2.33
CA GLU A 488 22.53 9.51 2.18
C GLU A 488 23.62 9.05 1.22
N LEU A 489 23.80 9.78 0.11
CA LEU A 489 24.84 9.48 -0.87
C LEU A 489 26.24 9.96 -0.43
N LYS A 490 26.38 10.50 0.79
CA LYS A 490 27.62 11.12 1.32
C LYS A 490 28.17 12.23 0.40
N LEU A 491 27.32 12.87 -0.41
CA LEU A 491 27.68 13.95 -1.33
C LEU A 491 27.59 15.34 -0.68
N LEU A 492 26.91 15.46 0.46
CA LEU A 492 26.60 16.73 1.09
C LEU A 492 27.07 16.74 2.55
N HIS A 493 28.05 17.60 2.84
CA HIS A 493 28.62 17.82 4.17
C HIS A 493 28.10 19.15 4.75
N THR A 494 26.79 19.23 5.00
CA THR A 494 26.21 20.43 5.64
C THR A 494 26.12 20.26 7.15
N GLY A 495 26.08 21.37 7.89
CA GLY A 495 25.87 21.35 9.33
C GLY A 495 24.52 20.69 9.69
N SER A 496 24.56 19.79 10.67
CA SER A 496 23.43 18.98 11.17
C SER A 496 22.14 19.80 11.36
N ALA A 497 22.25 20.97 11.98
CA ALA A 497 21.11 21.82 12.27
C ALA A 497 20.45 22.41 11.01
N ARG A 498 21.20 22.69 9.93
CA ARG A 498 20.64 23.19 8.67
C ARG A 498 19.87 22.09 7.94
N LEU A 499 20.46 20.89 7.87
CA LEU A 499 19.84 19.71 7.28
C LEU A 499 18.55 19.33 8.02
N GLY A 500 18.60 19.29 9.35
CA GLY A 500 17.43 18.99 10.20
C GLY A 500 16.31 20.00 10.04
N ARG A 501 16.60 21.31 10.06
CA ARG A 501 15.59 22.37 9.87
C ARG A 501 14.93 22.32 8.50
N TRP A 502 15.68 22.02 7.43
CA TRP A 502 15.12 21.90 6.08
C TRP A 502 14.09 20.75 6.00
N LEU A 503 14.46 19.60 6.54
CA LEU A 503 13.59 18.43 6.57
C LEU A 503 12.35 18.68 7.45
N THR A 504 12.51 19.31 8.60
CA THR A 504 11.37 19.69 9.46
C THR A 504 10.45 20.70 8.79
N PHE A 505 11.00 21.69 8.10
CA PHE A 505 10.19 22.62 7.32
C PHE A 505 9.36 21.88 6.26
N THR A 506 9.96 20.90 5.58
CA THR A 506 9.26 20.03 4.63
C THR A 506 8.12 19.27 5.30
N TRP A 507 8.37 18.58 6.41
CA TRP A 507 7.32 17.84 7.13
C TRP A 507 6.19 18.74 7.65
N ARG A 508 6.52 19.92 8.16
CA ARG A 508 5.55 20.89 8.68
C ARG A 508 4.59 21.38 7.61
N TRP A 509 5.13 21.74 6.45
CA TRP A 509 4.32 22.27 5.35
C TRP A 509 3.69 21.19 4.49
N LEU A 510 4.07 19.91 4.64
CA LEU A 510 3.51 18.82 3.86
C LEU A 510 1.99 18.74 3.98
N SER A 511 1.44 18.80 5.19
CA SER A 511 -0.01 18.73 5.40
C SER A 511 -0.76 19.90 4.74
N VAL A 512 -0.19 21.11 4.79
CA VAL A 512 -0.73 22.31 4.15
C VAL A 512 -0.61 22.23 2.63
N ALA A 513 0.56 21.85 2.12
CA ALA A 513 0.81 21.67 0.69
C ALA A 513 -0.15 20.63 0.10
N VAL A 514 -0.30 19.48 0.76
CA VAL A 514 -1.28 18.46 0.38
C VAL A 514 -2.69 19.04 0.45
N ALA A 515 -3.08 19.76 1.50
CA ALA A 515 -4.42 20.35 1.59
C ALA A 515 -4.70 21.35 0.45
N VAL A 516 -3.75 22.23 0.12
CA VAL A 516 -3.87 23.21 -0.98
C VAL A 516 -3.95 22.51 -2.32
N LEU A 517 -3.02 21.61 -2.62
CA LEU A 517 -3.02 20.83 -3.86
C LEU A 517 -4.30 20.01 -3.99
N MET A 518 -4.83 19.51 -2.87
CA MET A 518 -6.10 18.80 -2.85
C MET A 518 -7.30 19.67 -3.16
N ILE A 519 -7.38 20.87 -2.59
CA ILE A 519 -8.46 21.80 -2.91
C ILE A 519 -8.42 22.11 -4.40
N LEU A 520 -7.23 22.40 -4.94
CA LEU A 520 -7.05 22.64 -6.37
C LEU A 520 -7.42 21.41 -7.20
N ALA A 521 -7.07 20.20 -6.75
CA ALA A 521 -7.38 18.96 -7.46
C ALA A 521 -8.87 18.63 -7.44
N VAL A 522 -9.57 18.85 -6.33
CA VAL A 522 -11.02 18.64 -6.22
C VAL A 522 -11.75 19.66 -7.10
N LEU A 523 -11.31 20.92 -7.09
CA LEU A 523 -11.85 21.94 -8.00
C LEU A 523 -11.62 21.56 -9.46
N ALA A 524 -10.40 21.16 -9.81
CA ALA A 524 -10.06 20.69 -11.16
C ALA A 524 -10.90 19.46 -11.56
N ALA A 525 -11.00 18.44 -10.69
CA ALA A 525 -11.81 17.25 -10.94
C ALA A 525 -13.30 17.57 -11.07
N THR A 526 -13.80 18.55 -10.31
CA THR A 526 -15.19 19.02 -10.44
C THR A 526 -15.40 19.74 -11.76
N VAL A 527 -14.49 20.64 -12.15
CA VAL A 527 -14.52 21.31 -13.47
C VAL A 527 -14.43 20.28 -14.60
N VAL A 528 -13.58 19.27 -14.46
CA VAL A 528 -13.49 18.13 -15.40
C VAL A 528 -14.81 17.38 -15.45
N GLY A 529 -15.39 17.03 -14.30
CA GLY A 529 -16.70 16.38 -14.22
C GLY A 529 -17.79 17.19 -14.91
N VAL A 530 -17.90 18.49 -14.62
CA VAL A 530 -18.89 19.37 -15.26
C VAL A 530 -18.62 19.55 -16.74
N SER A 531 -17.37 19.76 -17.16
CA SER A 531 -17.02 19.95 -18.58
C SER A 531 -17.23 18.70 -19.42
N LEU A 532 -16.98 17.51 -18.88
CA LEU A 532 -17.28 16.25 -19.57
C LEU A 532 -18.80 16.00 -19.67
N ASN A 533 -19.57 16.46 -18.67
CA ASN A 533 -21.02 16.28 -18.63
C ASN A 533 -21.80 17.46 -19.28
N SER A 534 -21.15 18.56 -19.63
CA SER A 534 -21.82 19.79 -20.10
C SER A 534 -22.50 19.61 -21.46
N ARG A 535 -22.02 18.68 -22.31
CA ARG A 535 -22.71 18.28 -23.55
C ARG A 535 -24.14 17.77 -23.29
N TRP A 536 -24.40 17.27 -22.08
CA TRP A 536 -25.71 16.77 -21.64
C TRP A 536 -26.52 17.79 -20.83
N LEU A 537 -25.87 18.85 -20.33
CA LEU A 537 -26.47 19.89 -19.48
C LEU A 537 -26.79 21.20 -20.23
N GLY A 538 -26.36 21.32 -21.49
CA GLY A 538 -26.73 22.39 -22.42
C GLY A 538 -25.57 23.33 -22.83
N PRO A 539 -25.69 24.02 -23.98
CA PRO A 539 -24.61 24.83 -24.59
C PRO A 539 -24.07 26.04 -23.77
N PRO A 540 -24.87 26.83 -23.01
CA PRO A 540 -24.37 28.08 -22.42
C PRO A 540 -23.37 27.87 -21.27
N LEU A 541 -23.49 26.76 -20.53
CA LEU A 541 -22.54 26.40 -19.48
C LEU A 541 -21.18 25.99 -20.07
N LEU A 542 -21.22 25.32 -21.23
CA LEU A 542 -20.05 24.78 -21.93
C LEU A 542 -19.19 25.91 -22.53
N GLU A 543 -19.82 26.92 -23.12
CA GLU A 543 -19.14 28.12 -23.62
C GLU A 543 -18.45 28.90 -22.48
N THR A 544 -19.12 29.05 -21.34
CA THR A 544 -18.58 29.78 -20.18
C THR A 544 -17.36 29.07 -19.57
N ILE A 545 -17.42 27.74 -19.43
CA ILE A 545 -16.30 26.95 -18.91
C ILE A 545 -15.13 26.96 -19.90
N ASN A 546 -15.39 26.74 -21.19
CA ASN A 546 -14.34 26.73 -22.21
C ASN A 546 -13.63 28.09 -22.34
N ALA A 547 -14.37 29.20 -22.24
CA ALA A 547 -13.78 30.54 -22.24
C ALA A 547 -12.88 30.77 -21.01
N THR A 548 -13.30 30.30 -19.84
CA THR A 548 -12.56 30.47 -18.57
C THR A 548 -11.27 29.64 -18.56
N PHE A 549 -11.26 28.46 -19.17
CA PHE A 549 -10.12 27.53 -19.15
C PHE A 549 -9.37 27.40 -20.49
N ALA A 550 -9.57 28.33 -21.44
CA ALA A 550 -8.92 28.29 -22.75
C ALA A 550 -7.38 28.28 -22.71
N PHE A 551 -6.76 28.64 -21.57
CA PHE A 551 -5.32 28.57 -21.36
C PHE A 551 -4.79 27.14 -21.10
N VAL A 552 -5.64 26.22 -20.62
CA VAL A 552 -5.27 24.86 -20.22
C VAL A 552 -4.82 24.01 -21.42
N PRO A 553 -5.54 23.96 -22.56
CA PRO A 553 -5.07 23.23 -23.74
C PRO A 553 -3.72 23.72 -24.26
N ARG A 554 -3.48 25.04 -24.24
CA ARG A 554 -2.20 25.64 -24.67
C ARG A 554 -1.04 25.20 -23.78
N TRP A 555 -1.22 25.24 -22.46
CA TRP A 555 -0.21 24.78 -21.50
C TRP A 555 0.03 23.27 -21.57
N SER A 556 -1.03 22.47 -21.67
CA SER A 556 -0.96 21.02 -21.79
C SER A 556 -0.13 20.58 -23.00
N GLN A 557 -0.33 21.20 -24.16
CA GLN A 557 0.39 20.83 -25.39
C GLN A 557 1.89 21.15 -25.34
N HIS A 558 2.29 22.26 -24.69
CA HIS A 558 3.68 22.71 -24.67
C HIS A 558 4.51 22.14 -23.50
N ILE A 559 3.90 21.87 -22.35
CA ILE A 559 4.62 21.42 -21.15
C ILE A 559 4.33 19.96 -20.88
N LEU A 560 3.05 19.58 -20.84
CA LEU A 560 2.65 18.26 -20.38
C LEU A 560 2.86 17.18 -21.43
N LYS A 561 2.61 17.46 -22.71
CA LYS A 561 2.84 16.47 -23.78
C LYS A 561 4.32 16.02 -23.81
N PRO A 562 5.34 16.90 -23.82
CA PRO A 562 6.71 16.47 -23.66
C PRO A 562 6.92 15.67 -22.38
N LEU A 563 6.46 16.16 -21.21
CA LEU A 563 6.64 15.50 -19.91
C LEU A 563 6.02 14.10 -19.85
N ILE A 564 4.82 13.91 -20.41
CA ILE A 564 4.15 12.62 -20.51
C ILE A 564 4.90 11.72 -21.48
N TRP A 565 5.38 12.23 -22.62
CA TRP A 565 6.19 11.43 -23.54
C TRP A 565 7.52 11.04 -22.89
N THR A 566 8.20 11.92 -22.15
CA THR A 566 9.39 11.58 -21.39
C THR A 566 9.04 10.58 -20.29
N ALA A 567 7.97 10.78 -19.53
CA ALA A 567 7.55 9.90 -18.45
C ALA A 567 7.08 8.53 -18.95
N ALA A 568 6.33 8.46 -20.06
CA ALA A 568 5.90 7.23 -20.72
C ALA A 568 7.10 6.50 -21.33
N SER A 569 8.00 7.21 -22.02
CA SER A 569 9.24 6.63 -22.55
C SER A 569 10.14 6.12 -21.43
N THR A 570 10.25 6.88 -20.34
CA THR A 570 11.02 6.50 -19.15
C THR A 570 10.36 5.33 -18.43
N THR A 571 9.03 5.30 -18.31
CA THR A 571 8.29 4.19 -17.68
C THR A 571 8.37 2.91 -18.52
N VAL A 572 8.24 3.01 -19.85
CA VAL A 572 8.40 1.87 -20.77
C VAL A 572 9.86 1.38 -20.74
N ALA A 573 10.84 2.28 -20.77
CA ALA A 573 12.25 1.93 -20.64
C ALA A 573 12.56 1.27 -19.29
N LEU A 574 12.06 1.83 -18.18
CA LEU A 574 12.24 1.31 -16.82
C LEU A 574 11.50 -0.01 -16.59
N SER A 575 10.32 -0.20 -17.21
CA SER A 575 9.53 -1.43 -17.10
C SER A 575 10.09 -2.57 -17.95
N ALA A 576 10.61 -2.25 -19.15
CA ALA A 576 11.33 -3.21 -19.98
C ALA A 576 12.70 -3.59 -19.38
N LEU A 577 13.24 -2.74 -18.50
CA LEU A 577 14.55 -2.89 -17.87
C LEU A 577 14.42 -2.88 -16.34
N GLY A 578 13.56 -3.70 -15.73
CA GLY A 578 13.30 -3.64 -14.28
C GLY A 578 14.53 -3.81 -13.35
N GLY A 579 15.68 -4.28 -13.86
CA GLY A 579 16.97 -4.27 -13.13
C GLY A 579 17.76 -2.94 -13.21
N VAL A 580 17.32 -1.99 -14.03
CA VAL A 580 17.96 -0.69 -14.28
C VAL A 580 17.47 0.36 -13.29
N LEU A 581 16.22 0.33 -12.82
CA LEU A 581 15.76 1.27 -11.78
C LEU A 581 16.62 1.18 -10.51
N SER A 582 16.94 -0.04 -10.05
CA SER A 582 17.83 -0.28 -8.91
C SER A 582 19.29 0.10 -9.16
N ARG A 583 19.72 0.16 -10.44
CA ARG A 583 21.11 0.43 -10.82
C ARG A 583 21.37 1.90 -11.15
N TYR A 584 20.37 2.62 -11.67
CA TYR A 584 20.52 3.97 -12.20
C TYR A 584 19.80 5.06 -11.39
N VAL A 585 18.87 4.70 -10.49
CA VAL A 585 18.21 5.67 -9.60
C VAL A 585 18.21 5.21 -8.13
N PRO A 586 19.40 4.96 -7.51
CA PRO A 586 19.49 4.49 -6.13
C PRO A 586 18.76 5.41 -5.13
N TRP A 587 18.73 6.70 -5.42
CA TRP A 587 18.15 7.73 -4.57
C TRP A 587 16.62 7.67 -4.44
N MET A 588 15.89 7.08 -5.40
CA MET A 588 14.44 6.86 -5.28
C MET A 588 14.09 5.61 -4.50
N ARG A 589 15.03 4.66 -4.36
CA ARG A 589 14.77 3.36 -3.77
C ARG A 589 14.45 3.45 -2.29
N ALA A 590 15.25 4.21 -1.53
CA ALA A 590 15.13 4.21 -0.08
C ALA A 590 13.81 4.84 0.44
N PRO A 591 13.30 5.96 -0.11
CA PRO A 591 11.95 6.45 0.21
C PRO A 591 10.82 5.50 -0.21
N LEU A 592 10.98 4.82 -1.35
CA LEU A 592 10.00 3.83 -1.83
C LEU A 592 9.99 2.58 -0.94
N ASP A 593 11.15 2.10 -0.52
CA ASP A 593 11.31 0.97 0.41
C ASP A 593 10.64 1.30 1.75
N ALA A 594 10.80 2.52 2.27
CA ALA A 594 10.09 2.97 3.49
C ALA A 594 8.56 2.96 3.33
N ALA A 595 8.03 3.43 2.18
CA ALA A 595 6.60 3.37 1.89
C ALA A 595 6.08 1.92 1.76
N LEU A 596 6.87 1.04 1.13
CA LEU A 596 6.56 -0.38 1.00
C LEU A 596 6.61 -1.11 2.34
N ASP A 597 7.52 -0.74 3.24
CA ASP A 597 7.63 -1.29 4.58
C ASP A 597 6.39 -0.92 5.42
N VAL A 598 5.94 0.33 5.35
CA VAL A 598 4.69 0.78 5.99
C VAL A 598 3.49 0.02 5.44
N ASP A 599 3.32 -0.08 4.11
CA ASP A 599 2.20 -0.85 3.55
C ASP A 599 2.26 -2.32 3.96
N SER A 600 3.44 -2.96 3.86
CA SER A 600 3.66 -4.36 4.24
C SER A 600 3.30 -4.64 5.69
N HIS A 601 3.55 -3.69 6.58
CA HIS A 601 3.22 -3.79 8.00
C HIS A 601 1.71 -3.85 8.27
N PHE A 602 0.90 -3.16 7.47
CA PHE A 602 -0.57 -3.15 7.56
C PHE A 602 -1.26 -4.10 6.57
N ARG A 603 -0.48 -4.87 5.80
CA ARG A 603 -1.01 -5.65 4.67
C ARG A 603 -1.61 -6.98 5.14
N GLU A 604 -2.79 -7.31 4.62
CA GLU A 604 -3.46 -8.61 4.84
C GLU A 604 -3.14 -9.65 3.75
N PHE A 605 -2.31 -9.29 2.77
CA PHE A 605 -2.06 -10.05 1.54
C PHE A 605 -0.57 -10.30 1.31
N PRO A 606 -0.20 -11.43 0.69
CA PRO A 606 -1.07 -12.57 0.35
C PRO A 606 -1.61 -13.25 1.61
N ARG A 607 -2.84 -13.80 1.55
CA ARG A 607 -3.57 -14.34 2.74
C ARG A 607 -2.85 -15.46 3.47
N HIS A 608 -2.03 -16.21 2.75
CA HIS A 608 -1.24 -17.34 3.25
C HIS A 608 0.17 -16.90 3.68
N GLY A 609 0.45 -15.60 3.63
CA GLY A 609 1.75 -15.04 3.93
C GLY A 609 1.66 -13.60 4.38
N ILE A 610 0.74 -13.32 5.32
CA ILE A 610 0.56 -12.00 5.92
C ILE A 610 1.90 -11.54 6.50
N PRO A 611 2.52 -10.45 6.00
CA PRO A 611 3.90 -10.10 6.35
C PRO A 611 4.11 -9.91 7.84
N ARG A 612 3.31 -9.05 8.49
CA ARG A 612 3.42 -8.78 9.94
C ARG A 612 3.28 -10.04 10.79
N ALA A 613 2.32 -10.91 10.47
CA ALA A 613 2.13 -12.17 11.21
C ALA A 613 3.35 -13.10 11.10
N ARG A 614 3.94 -13.22 9.90
CA ARG A 614 5.15 -14.04 9.69
C ARG A 614 6.36 -13.47 10.40
N ILE A 615 6.55 -12.15 10.31
CA ILE A 615 7.63 -11.43 10.98
C ILE A 615 7.52 -11.60 12.50
N PHE A 616 6.32 -11.42 13.07
CA PHE A 616 6.09 -11.56 14.51
C PHE A 616 6.27 -13.01 14.97
N SER A 617 5.80 -13.99 14.20
CA SER A 617 6.01 -15.41 14.50
C SER A 617 7.48 -15.77 14.52
N ARG A 618 8.27 -15.30 13.52
CA ARG A 618 9.72 -15.50 13.46
C ARG A 618 10.42 -14.86 14.66
N PHE A 619 10.09 -13.62 14.96
CA PHE A 619 10.71 -12.91 16.08
C PHE A 619 10.36 -13.57 17.42
N ALA A 620 9.12 -13.97 17.63
CA ALA A 620 8.70 -14.70 18.82
C ALA A 620 9.44 -16.04 18.98
N ALA A 621 9.68 -16.76 17.87
CA ALA A 621 10.46 -18.00 17.89
C ALA A 621 11.93 -17.75 18.27
N LEU A 622 12.54 -16.67 17.77
CA LEU A 622 13.90 -16.27 18.17
C LEU A 622 13.95 -15.86 19.65
N LEU A 623 13.00 -15.03 20.11
CA LEU A 623 12.92 -14.61 21.50
C LEU A 623 12.74 -15.80 22.45
N ARG A 624 12.01 -16.83 22.03
CA ARG A 624 11.88 -18.07 22.80
C ARG A 624 13.20 -18.80 22.92
N HIS A 625 13.90 -18.95 21.80
CA HIS A 625 15.23 -19.55 21.81
C HIS A 625 16.19 -18.79 22.73
N VAL A 626 16.16 -17.46 22.70
CA VAL A 626 16.96 -16.59 23.57
C VAL A 626 16.57 -16.76 25.04
N ALA A 627 15.27 -16.82 25.35
CA ALA A 627 14.78 -17.07 26.72
C ALA A 627 15.27 -18.44 27.24
N ASP A 628 15.24 -19.48 26.41
CA ASP A 628 15.69 -20.83 26.76
C ASP A 628 17.20 -20.90 27.07
N GLN A 629 18.01 -19.95 26.59
CA GLN A 629 19.44 -19.87 26.93
C GLN A 629 19.71 -19.27 28.33
N GLY A 630 18.73 -18.59 28.93
CA GLY A 630 18.85 -18.05 30.29
C GLY A 630 19.80 -16.85 30.43
N TYR A 631 19.88 -15.97 29.41
CA TYR A 631 20.71 -14.77 29.49
C TYR A 631 20.27 -13.84 30.64
N GLU A 632 21.25 -13.27 31.35
CA GLU A 632 20.99 -12.28 32.42
C GLU A 632 20.37 -10.97 31.89
N ARG A 633 20.64 -10.66 30.61
CA ARG A 633 20.24 -9.42 29.95
C ARG A 633 20.07 -9.66 28.47
N VAL A 634 18.99 -9.10 27.92
CA VAL A 634 18.72 -9.13 26.48
C VAL A 634 18.67 -7.70 25.95
N VAL A 635 19.51 -7.41 24.95
CA VAL A 635 19.55 -6.11 24.27
C VAL A 635 19.05 -6.30 22.85
N ILE A 636 17.92 -5.67 22.53
CA ILE A 636 17.38 -5.64 21.17
C ILE A 636 17.92 -4.40 20.47
N VAL A 637 18.63 -4.59 19.37
CA VAL A 637 19.08 -3.50 18.50
C VAL A 637 18.24 -3.51 17.23
N ALA A 638 17.56 -2.40 16.94
CA ALA A 638 16.59 -2.31 15.87
C ALA A 638 16.84 -1.08 15.00
N HIS A 639 16.83 -1.25 13.68
CA HIS A 639 16.99 -0.16 12.72
C HIS A 639 15.73 0.02 11.89
N SER A 640 15.37 1.28 11.62
CA SER A 640 14.26 1.63 10.72
C SER A 640 12.96 0.91 11.11
N GLN A 641 12.33 0.22 10.17
CA GLN A 641 11.15 -0.62 10.34
C GLN A 641 11.31 -1.71 11.42
N GLY A 642 12.53 -2.20 11.67
CA GLY A 642 12.82 -3.09 12.79
C GLY A 642 12.40 -2.48 14.13
N THR A 643 12.47 -1.16 14.28
CA THR A 643 12.02 -0.46 15.50
C THR A 643 10.53 -0.67 15.76
N VAL A 644 9.71 -0.54 14.72
CA VAL A 644 8.25 -0.69 14.83
C VAL A 644 7.89 -2.14 15.11
N ILE A 645 8.57 -3.07 14.44
CA ILE A 645 8.42 -4.51 14.65
C ILE A 645 8.72 -4.86 16.11
N SER A 646 9.86 -4.41 16.65
CA SER A 646 10.26 -4.65 18.03
C SER A 646 9.28 -4.01 19.02
N ALA A 647 9.01 -2.71 18.89
CA ALA A 647 8.15 -2.00 19.83
C ALA A 647 6.74 -2.59 19.89
N GLU A 648 6.11 -2.86 18.74
CA GLU A 648 4.76 -3.42 18.69
C GLU A 648 4.70 -4.88 19.16
N LEU A 649 5.70 -5.71 18.82
CA LEU A 649 5.73 -7.09 19.32
C LEU A 649 5.91 -7.13 20.84
N LEU A 650 6.88 -6.37 21.39
CA LEU A 650 7.11 -6.36 22.83
C LEU A 650 5.90 -5.83 23.59
N ARG A 651 5.28 -4.75 23.12
CA ARG A 651 4.01 -4.24 23.64
C ARG A 651 2.88 -5.26 23.56
N TYR A 652 2.81 -6.04 22.47
CA TYR A 652 1.86 -7.14 22.34
C TYR A 652 2.10 -8.24 23.37
N LEU A 653 3.34 -8.71 23.51
CA LEU A 653 3.73 -9.74 24.47
C LEU A 653 3.48 -9.30 25.93
N GLN A 654 3.85 -8.06 26.26
CA GLN A 654 3.62 -7.44 27.57
C GLN A 654 2.13 -7.32 27.89
N TYR A 655 1.33 -6.82 26.94
CA TYR A 655 -0.11 -6.73 27.09
C TYR A 655 -0.72 -8.12 27.34
N ARG A 656 -0.26 -9.14 26.61
CA ARG A 656 -0.72 -10.53 26.78
C ARG A 656 -0.36 -11.10 28.14
N ALA A 657 0.82 -10.78 28.68
CA ALA A 657 1.21 -11.21 30.02
C ALA A 657 0.30 -10.62 31.11
N GLY A 658 -0.20 -9.40 30.91
CA GLY A 658 -1.12 -8.73 31.85
C GLY A 658 -2.52 -9.35 31.95
N GLN A 659 -2.93 -10.17 30.97
CA GLN A 659 -4.27 -10.79 30.90
C GLN A 659 -4.36 -12.14 31.67
N GLY A 660 -3.30 -12.56 32.36
CA GLY A 660 -3.24 -13.83 33.10
C GLY A 660 -2.99 -15.05 32.19
N GLU A 661 -2.73 -16.21 32.80
CA GLU A 661 -2.17 -17.38 32.10
C GLU A 661 -3.11 -18.06 31.10
N GLN A 662 -4.43 -18.04 31.36
CA GLN A 662 -5.42 -18.64 30.45
C GLN A 662 -5.73 -17.75 29.23
N GLN A 663 -5.73 -16.42 29.39
CA GLN A 663 -6.06 -15.49 28.29
C GLN A 663 -4.80 -14.99 27.56
N GLY A 664 -3.65 -14.89 28.23
CA GLY A 664 -2.38 -14.45 27.64
C GLY A 664 -1.74 -15.45 26.67
N GLY A 665 -2.12 -16.73 26.74
CA GLY A 665 -1.68 -17.76 25.81
C GLY A 665 -0.15 -17.95 25.75
N GLU A 666 0.35 -18.33 24.57
CA GLU A 666 1.78 -18.51 24.31
C GLU A 666 2.58 -17.19 24.36
N ALA A 667 1.98 -16.09 23.89
CA ALA A 667 2.58 -14.76 23.91
C ALA A 667 2.88 -14.27 25.35
N GLY A 668 1.92 -14.44 26.27
CA GLY A 668 2.09 -14.05 27.67
C GLY A 668 3.06 -14.95 28.45
N ARG A 669 3.23 -16.23 28.05
CA ARG A 669 4.29 -17.10 28.59
C ARG A 669 5.67 -16.62 28.15
N LEU A 670 5.85 -16.43 26.84
CA LEU A 670 7.11 -15.94 26.27
C LEU A 670 7.59 -14.63 26.93
N TRP A 671 6.67 -13.69 27.20
CA TRP A 671 7.01 -12.46 27.91
C TRP A 671 7.57 -12.71 29.31
N ARG A 672 6.97 -13.64 30.07
CA ARG A 672 7.43 -13.98 31.42
C ARG A 672 8.79 -14.68 31.40
N ASP A 673 9.02 -15.52 30.39
CA ASP A 673 10.25 -16.30 30.23
C ASP A 673 11.45 -15.42 29.83
N LEU A 674 11.24 -14.33 29.09
CA LEU A 674 12.30 -13.37 28.71
C LEU A 674 12.92 -12.63 29.91
N GLY A 675 12.24 -12.62 31.06
CA GLY A 675 12.72 -11.97 32.26
C GLY A 675 12.62 -10.43 32.23
N PRO A 676 12.98 -9.77 33.35
CA PRO A 676 12.71 -8.34 33.55
C PRO A 676 13.78 -7.38 33.00
N GLU A 677 14.89 -7.90 32.45
CA GLU A 677 16.07 -7.11 32.06
C GLU A 677 16.23 -6.99 30.54
N LEU A 678 15.14 -6.57 29.90
CA LEU A 678 15.11 -6.29 28.46
C LEU A 678 15.46 -4.83 28.18
N ARG A 679 16.32 -4.57 27.19
CA ARG A 679 16.75 -3.23 26.78
C ARG A 679 16.62 -3.08 25.28
N LEU A 680 16.38 -1.86 24.82
CA LEU A 680 16.13 -1.55 23.42
C LEU A 680 17.01 -0.40 22.94
N LEU A 681 17.73 -0.62 21.85
CA LEU A 681 18.34 0.43 21.04
C LEU A 681 17.61 0.52 19.70
N THR A 682 17.13 1.70 19.35
CA THR A 682 16.52 1.97 18.05
C THR A 682 17.35 2.96 17.26
N ALA A 683 17.45 2.78 15.94
CA ALA A 683 18.17 3.66 15.04
C ALA A 683 17.26 4.10 13.89
N GLY A 684 17.15 5.41 13.66
CA GLY A 684 16.33 5.95 12.57
C GLY A 684 14.84 5.56 12.69
N SER A 685 14.26 5.69 13.90
CA SER A 685 12.94 5.13 14.22
C SER A 685 11.77 5.83 13.52
N PRO A 686 10.99 5.13 12.66
CA PRO A 686 9.84 5.73 11.97
C PRO A 686 8.59 5.85 12.85
N LEU A 687 8.62 5.35 14.10
CA LEU A 687 7.45 5.31 14.99
C LEU A 687 6.75 6.67 15.12
N ARG A 688 7.51 7.75 15.27
CA ARG A 688 6.94 9.10 15.38
C ARG A 688 6.61 9.70 14.01
N GLN A 689 7.59 9.76 13.11
CA GLN A 689 7.48 10.53 11.85
C GLN A 689 6.58 9.88 10.80
N LEU A 690 6.52 8.56 10.70
CA LEU A 690 5.69 7.86 9.71
C LEU A 690 4.47 7.19 10.35
N TYR A 691 4.63 6.54 11.49
CA TYR A 691 3.52 5.77 12.07
C TYR A 691 2.57 6.67 12.86
N ALA A 692 3.03 7.34 13.91
CA ALA A 692 2.20 8.23 14.72
C ALA A 692 1.69 9.46 13.95
N SER A 693 2.47 9.99 13.00
CA SER A 693 2.05 11.15 12.22
C SER A 693 0.94 10.85 11.21
N PHE A 694 0.91 9.66 10.61
CA PHE A 694 -0.10 9.29 9.60
C PHE A 694 -1.23 8.38 10.15
N PHE A 695 -0.95 7.65 11.22
CA PHE A 695 -1.89 6.75 11.88
C PHE A 695 -2.05 7.10 13.37
N PRO A 696 -2.42 8.36 13.70
CA PRO A 696 -2.37 8.88 15.06
C PRO A 696 -3.26 8.13 16.05
N VAL A 697 -4.36 7.53 15.58
CA VAL A 697 -5.27 6.73 16.43
C VAL A 697 -4.66 5.37 16.75
N LEU A 698 -4.00 4.72 15.79
CA LEU A 698 -3.37 3.41 15.99
C LEU A 698 -2.12 3.53 16.87
N TYR A 699 -1.34 4.60 16.68
CA TYR A 699 -0.07 4.85 17.37
C TYR A 699 -0.19 5.96 18.41
N ARG A 700 -1.38 6.15 18.96
CA ARG A 700 -1.66 7.19 19.96
C ARG A 700 -0.70 7.12 21.15
N TRP A 701 -0.36 5.90 21.57
CA TRP A 701 0.57 5.62 22.67
C TRP A 701 1.97 6.23 22.48
N VAL A 702 2.38 6.54 21.24
CA VAL A 702 3.66 7.20 20.91
C VAL A 702 3.59 8.71 21.16
N GLY A 703 2.40 9.32 21.01
CA GLY A 703 2.20 10.77 21.13
C GLY A 703 1.51 11.21 22.43
N ASP A 704 1.00 10.27 23.23
CA ASP A 704 0.30 10.58 24.48
C ASP A 704 1.23 11.29 25.49
N ARG A 705 0.65 12.27 26.20
CA ARG A 705 1.31 12.94 27.32
C ARG A 705 1.31 12.02 28.53
N LYS A 706 2.49 11.87 29.13
CA LYS A 706 2.65 11.07 30.35
C LYS A 706 3.30 11.92 31.42
N GLU A 707 2.78 11.80 32.64
CA GLU A 707 3.44 12.35 33.81
C GLU A 707 4.72 11.55 34.04
N ASP A 708 5.86 12.22 33.97
CA ASP A 708 7.11 11.64 34.43
C ASP A 708 7.17 11.77 35.95
N GLN A 709 7.06 10.62 36.62
CA GLN A 709 7.12 10.54 38.07
C GLN A 709 8.50 10.93 38.63
N GLN A 710 9.57 10.86 37.84
CA GLN A 710 10.93 11.21 38.27
C GLN A 710 11.21 12.71 38.15
N GLU A 711 10.75 13.38 37.10
CA GLU A 711 11.04 14.81 36.86
C GLU A 711 9.86 15.75 37.21
N GLN A 712 8.71 15.22 37.69
CA GLN A 712 7.48 16.00 37.91
C GLN A 712 7.10 16.87 36.70
N ALA A 713 7.39 16.37 35.49
CA ALA A 713 7.20 17.07 34.23
C ALA A 713 6.39 16.21 33.27
N LEU A 714 5.57 16.85 32.43
CA LEU A 714 4.87 16.14 31.36
C LEU A 714 5.88 15.81 30.25
N ARG A 715 6.07 14.53 29.93
CA ARG A 715 6.89 14.09 28.79
C ARG A 715 6.02 13.80 27.57
N MET A 716 6.60 14.03 26.39
CA MET A 716 6.00 13.78 25.08
C MET A 716 6.80 12.69 24.36
N GLY A 717 6.23 11.49 24.22
CA GLY A 717 6.86 10.35 23.57
C GLY A 717 6.48 9.02 24.25
N PRO A 718 6.82 7.88 23.64
CA PRO A 718 6.60 6.56 24.24
C PRO A 718 7.53 6.36 25.45
N THR A 719 7.12 5.66 26.50
CA THR A 719 8.01 5.30 27.61
C THR A 719 8.63 3.92 27.40
N ALA A 720 9.75 3.64 28.05
CA ALA A 720 10.35 2.31 28.08
C ALA A 720 9.33 1.27 28.61
N GLY A 721 8.51 1.66 29.59
CA GLY A 721 7.43 0.86 30.14
C GLY A 721 6.30 0.49 29.16
N ASP A 722 6.04 1.31 28.12
CA ASP A 722 4.99 1.03 27.13
C ASP A 722 5.26 -0.20 26.26
N VAL A 723 6.53 -0.56 26.12
CA VAL A 723 7.02 -1.73 25.40
C VAL A 723 7.69 -2.73 26.35
N GLY A 724 7.59 -2.46 27.66
CA GLY A 724 8.10 -3.32 28.73
C GLY A 724 9.61 -3.48 28.80
N VAL A 725 10.38 -2.54 28.25
CA VAL A 725 11.84 -2.52 28.36
C VAL A 725 12.26 -1.68 29.57
N ARG A 726 13.41 -2.04 30.16
CA ARG A 726 14.04 -1.26 31.25
C ARG A 726 14.68 0.02 30.76
N ARG A 727 15.24 -0.03 29.55
CA ARG A 727 15.87 1.11 28.89
C ARG A 727 15.57 1.12 27.41
N TRP A 728 15.37 2.33 26.89
CA TRP A 728 15.20 2.61 25.49
C TRP A 728 16.10 3.77 25.06
N VAL A 729 17.13 3.45 24.27
CA VAL A 729 17.99 4.44 23.61
C VAL A 729 17.57 4.55 22.15
N ASN A 730 17.30 5.75 21.65
CA ASN A 730 17.05 6.00 20.23
C ASN A 730 18.19 6.85 19.66
N VAL A 731 18.81 6.39 18.60
CA VAL A 731 19.84 7.11 17.85
C VAL A 731 19.26 7.60 16.52
N PHE A 732 19.58 8.84 16.14
CA PHE A 732 19.09 9.39 14.87
C PHE A 732 20.08 10.37 14.23
N ALA A 733 20.02 10.49 12.91
CA ALA A 733 20.70 11.54 12.16
C ALA A 733 19.74 12.68 11.81
N THR A 734 20.24 13.91 11.72
CA THR A 734 19.36 15.08 11.53
C THR A 734 18.63 15.11 10.19
N GLY A 735 19.23 14.51 9.16
CA GLY A 735 18.66 14.39 7.82
C GLY A 735 17.90 13.10 7.56
N ASP A 736 17.68 12.25 8.57
CA ASP A 736 16.90 11.03 8.40
C ASP A 736 15.42 11.37 8.09
N TYR A 737 15.02 11.09 6.85
CA TYR A 737 13.68 11.36 6.33
C TYR A 737 12.65 10.29 6.72
N VAL A 738 13.09 9.16 7.30
CA VAL A 738 12.25 8.06 7.78
C VAL A 738 11.99 8.21 9.27
N GLY A 739 13.03 8.44 10.08
CA GLY A 739 12.91 8.42 11.54
C GLY A 739 13.97 9.21 12.29
N ARG A 740 13.53 10.09 13.19
CA ARG A 740 14.38 10.98 14.01
C ARG A 740 14.10 10.77 15.49
N TRP A 741 14.03 11.85 16.26
CA TRP A 741 13.78 11.79 17.70
C TRP A 741 12.42 11.13 18.01
N LEU A 742 12.39 10.35 19.08
CA LEU A 742 11.13 9.84 19.64
C LEU A 742 10.57 10.81 20.66
N TRP A 743 11.44 11.33 21.53
CA TRP A 743 11.06 12.19 22.63
C TRP A 743 11.21 13.66 22.26
N SER A 744 10.17 14.44 22.55
CA SER A 744 10.26 15.91 22.52
C SER A 744 10.61 16.45 23.89
N ARG A 745 11.00 17.74 23.96
CA ARG A 745 11.21 18.48 25.21
C ARG A 745 10.07 18.27 26.23
N PRO A 746 10.30 18.56 27.53
CA PRO A 746 9.24 18.63 28.53
C PRO A 746 8.07 19.48 28.02
N ALA A 747 6.86 18.92 28.07
CA ALA A 747 5.64 19.55 27.59
C ALA A 747 5.31 20.75 28.48
N ARG A 748 5.06 21.91 27.88
CA ARG A 748 4.50 23.05 28.59
C ARG A 748 2.99 22.93 28.63
N ALA A 749 2.36 23.49 29.68
CA ALA A 749 0.92 23.60 29.76
C ALA A 749 0.39 24.34 28.51
N GLY A 750 -0.45 23.67 27.72
CA GLY A 750 -1.02 24.23 26.48
C GLY A 750 -0.24 23.96 25.19
N ASP A 751 0.93 23.29 25.24
CA ASP A 751 1.58 22.84 24.00
C ASP A 751 0.61 21.93 23.20
N PRO A 752 0.60 21.97 21.86
CA PRO A 752 -0.06 20.94 21.05
C PRO A 752 0.58 19.55 21.24
N SER A 753 -0.14 18.46 20.95
CA SER A 753 0.45 17.10 21.00
C SER A 753 1.39 16.82 19.81
N ASP A 754 1.44 17.71 18.82
CA ASP A 754 2.28 17.63 17.63
C ASP A 754 3.52 18.53 17.67
N THR A 755 3.81 19.18 18.81
CA THR A 755 4.99 20.06 18.96
C THR A 755 6.28 19.33 18.60
N MET A 756 6.95 19.80 17.55
CA MET A 756 8.26 19.31 17.12
C MET A 756 9.37 19.97 17.94
N VAL A 757 10.48 19.26 18.14
CA VAL A 757 11.68 19.79 18.85
C VAL A 757 12.19 21.09 18.23
N ASP A 758 11.97 21.27 16.93
CA ASP A 758 12.44 22.41 16.13
C ASP A 758 11.61 23.71 16.21
N GLU A 759 10.56 23.74 17.04
CA GLU A 759 9.70 24.93 17.18
C GLU A 759 10.26 26.02 18.10
N VAL A 760 11.42 25.78 18.73
CA VAL A 760 11.94 26.67 19.77
C VAL A 760 13.07 27.56 19.24
N LYS A 761 12.96 28.86 19.54
CA LYS A 761 13.93 29.92 19.17
C LYS A 761 15.29 29.82 19.88
N GLN A 762 15.47 28.89 20.83
CA GLN A 762 16.68 28.78 21.62
C GLN A 762 17.65 27.75 21.01
N PRO A 763 18.90 28.14 20.69
CA PRO A 763 19.89 27.26 20.04
C PRO A 763 20.21 25.97 20.79
N GLN A 764 20.03 25.96 22.12
CA GLN A 764 20.30 24.83 23.00
C GLN A 764 19.25 23.69 22.94
N ASP A 765 18.09 23.95 22.33
CA ASP A 765 17.02 22.95 22.13
C ASP A 765 17.04 22.35 20.70
N VAL A 766 17.94 22.82 19.83
CA VAL A 766 17.98 22.48 18.39
C VAL A 766 19.26 21.70 18.09
N TYR A 767 19.13 20.46 17.61
CA TYR A 767 20.17 19.60 17.02
C TYR A 767 21.61 19.99 17.32
N VAL A 768 22.03 19.93 18.57
CA VAL A 768 23.44 20.13 18.89
C VAL A 768 24.12 18.78 18.67
N ALA A 769 24.67 18.56 17.47
CA ALA A 769 25.59 17.46 17.20
C ALA A 769 26.82 17.50 18.16
N GLU A 770 27.03 18.65 18.81
CA GLU A 770 28.03 18.93 19.83
C GLU A 770 27.50 18.86 21.27
N SER A 771 26.31 18.30 21.55
CA SER A 771 26.09 17.74 22.89
C SER A 771 26.91 16.47 22.97
N VAL A 772 28.24 16.66 23.00
CA VAL A 772 29.25 15.71 23.43
C VAL A 772 28.60 14.96 24.56
N ALA A 773 28.40 13.66 24.34
CA ALA A 773 28.06 12.68 25.35
C ALA A 773 28.53 13.20 26.73
N PRO A 774 27.66 13.81 27.58
CA PRO A 774 27.94 13.81 29.01
C PRO A 774 28.19 12.34 29.33
N ASP A 775 29.19 12.04 30.16
CA ASP A 775 29.63 10.67 30.45
C ASP A 775 28.43 9.71 30.38
N LEU A 776 28.30 9.03 29.23
CA LEU A 776 27.03 8.38 28.84
C LEU A 776 26.70 7.28 29.84
N HIS A 777 27.73 6.80 30.54
CA HIS A 777 27.65 5.85 31.60
C HIS A 777 26.75 6.34 32.76
N ASP A 778 26.89 7.58 33.21
CA ASP A 778 26.09 8.15 34.30
C ASP A 778 24.65 8.43 33.88
N VAL A 779 24.48 8.95 32.66
CA VAL A 779 23.14 9.21 32.10
C VAL A 779 22.39 7.93 31.84
N MET A 780 23.04 6.91 31.27
CA MET A 780 22.41 5.61 31.06
C MET A 780 22.19 4.86 32.37
N GLY A 781 23.05 5.05 33.39
CA GLY A 781 22.83 4.51 34.73
C GLY A 781 21.51 4.97 35.37
N THR A 782 21.00 6.15 34.99
CA THR A 782 19.88 6.83 35.67
C THR A 782 18.63 7.00 34.81
N ARG A 783 18.74 7.19 33.49
CA ARG A 783 17.60 7.44 32.58
C ARG A 783 17.12 6.17 31.88
N ALA A 784 15.81 5.95 31.91
CA ALA A 784 15.15 4.87 31.17
C ALA A 784 15.01 5.19 29.67
N GLU A 785 14.79 6.44 29.30
CA GLU A 785 14.65 6.89 27.91
C GLU A 785 15.73 7.90 27.51
N LEU A 786 16.32 7.73 26.33
CA LEU A 786 17.39 8.60 25.83
C LEU A 786 17.39 8.73 24.30
N ASP A 787 17.33 9.96 23.79
CA ASP A 787 17.57 10.30 22.39
C ASP A 787 19.04 10.76 22.18
N VAL A 788 19.72 10.23 21.17
CA VAL A 788 21.10 10.59 20.80
C VAL A 788 21.16 11.00 19.32
N CYS A 789 21.52 12.26 19.07
CA CYS A 789 21.73 12.77 17.72
C CYS A 789 23.17 12.47 17.25
N LEU A 790 23.31 11.74 16.15
CA LEU A 790 24.61 11.40 15.55
C LEU A 790 25.20 12.54 14.70
N GLY A 791 24.47 13.64 14.53
CA GLY A 791 24.85 14.77 13.70
C GLY A 791 24.35 14.66 12.25
N PRO A 792 25.09 15.21 11.27
CA PRO A 792 24.66 15.22 9.89
C PRO A 792 24.73 13.81 9.31
N GLY A 793 23.64 13.37 8.71
CA GLY A 793 23.53 12.03 8.11
C GLY A 793 22.10 11.79 7.65
N ALA A 794 21.88 10.61 7.08
CA ALA A 794 20.59 10.17 6.60
C ALA A 794 20.26 8.79 7.19
N HIS A 795 19.50 7.96 6.48
CA HIS A 795 18.79 6.83 7.07
C HIS A 795 19.59 5.52 7.15
N THR A 796 20.59 5.29 6.29
CA THR A 796 21.19 3.94 6.16
C THR A 796 22.49 3.71 6.92
N HIS A 797 23.23 4.75 7.30
CA HIS A 797 24.65 4.64 7.71
C HIS A 797 24.86 4.64 9.24
N TYR A 798 23.89 4.13 10.01
CA TYR A 798 23.93 4.13 11.48
C TYR A 798 25.00 3.21 12.08
N PHE A 799 25.33 2.12 11.39
CA PHE A 799 26.24 1.08 11.87
C PHE A 799 27.53 1.03 11.03
N ASP A 800 27.81 2.07 10.26
CA ASP A 800 29.08 2.21 9.55
C ASP A 800 30.24 2.30 10.55
N SER A 801 31.43 1.85 10.15
CA SER A 801 32.62 1.84 11.01
C SER A 801 33.06 3.24 11.46
N ASP A 802 32.58 4.30 10.80
CA ASP A 802 32.81 5.71 11.15
C ASP A 802 31.84 6.24 12.22
N GLN A 803 30.93 5.41 12.74
CA GLN A 803 29.99 5.73 13.82
C GLN A 803 30.32 5.02 15.16
N PRO A 804 31.48 5.30 15.79
CA PRO A 804 31.91 4.61 17.01
C PRO A 804 30.98 4.85 18.21
N ILE A 805 30.16 5.90 18.18
CA ILE A 805 29.23 6.23 19.25
C ILE A 805 28.10 5.21 19.37
N VAL A 806 27.60 4.66 18.26
CA VAL A 806 26.54 3.63 18.28
C VAL A 806 27.08 2.33 18.87
N ALA A 807 28.30 1.94 18.51
CA ALA A 807 28.97 0.78 19.11
C ALA A 807 29.17 0.96 20.62
N SER A 808 29.59 2.16 21.06
CA SER A 808 29.73 2.51 22.48
C SER A 808 28.39 2.43 23.24
N LEU A 809 27.29 2.87 22.62
CA LEU A 809 25.96 2.78 23.23
C LEU A 809 25.49 1.33 23.38
N VAL A 810 25.71 0.49 22.37
CA VAL A 810 25.40 -0.95 22.43
C VAL A 810 26.20 -1.60 23.57
N ASP A 811 27.51 -1.33 23.64
CA ASP A 811 28.39 -1.84 24.69
C ASP A 811 27.89 -1.50 26.10
N GLN A 812 27.55 -0.23 26.32
CA GLN A 812 27.04 0.21 27.62
C GLN A 812 25.64 -0.35 27.93
N LEU A 813 24.78 -0.56 26.92
CA LEU A 813 23.52 -1.29 27.13
C LEU A 813 23.75 -2.76 27.50
N VAL A 814 24.84 -3.36 27.03
CA VAL A 814 25.24 -4.71 27.43
C VAL A 814 25.79 -4.73 28.85
N THR A 815 26.46 -3.68 29.34
CA THR A 815 27.20 -3.77 30.63
C THR A 815 26.63 -2.97 31.79
N THR A 816 26.08 -1.78 31.57
CA THR A 816 25.76 -0.83 32.64
C THR A 816 24.60 -1.34 33.49
N PRO A 817 24.76 -1.60 34.80
CA PRO A 817 23.65 -1.93 35.69
C PRO A 817 22.63 -0.78 35.75
N PHE A 818 21.34 -1.09 35.93
CA PHE A 818 20.30 -0.06 36.10
C PHE A 818 19.76 -0.07 37.52
N SER A 819 19.97 1.04 38.22
CA SER A 819 19.41 1.30 39.55
C SER A 819 18.25 2.28 39.39
N VAL A 820 17.01 1.79 39.55
CA VAL A 820 15.87 2.68 39.78
C VAL A 820 16.11 3.39 41.10
N GLY A 821 16.05 4.72 41.11
CA GLY A 821 16.37 5.61 42.22
C GLY A 821 16.36 4.95 43.60
N GLY A 822 17.54 4.91 44.24
CA GLY A 822 17.68 4.39 45.59
C GLY A 822 16.85 5.20 46.58
N HIS A 823 16.05 4.51 47.39
CA HIS A 823 16.24 4.74 48.81
C HIS A 823 17.68 4.30 49.13
N PRO A 824 18.49 5.15 49.80
CA PRO A 824 19.77 4.70 50.30
C PRO A 824 19.47 3.52 51.23
N ALA A 825 19.99 2.34 50.91
CA ALA A 825 20.00 1.24 51.85
C ALA A 825 20.77 1.71 53.08
N GLY A 826 20.03 2.08 54.12
CA GLY A 826 20.58 2.34 55.43
C GLY A 826 20.91 1.00 56.08
N VAL A 827 22.22 0.82 56.30
CA VAL A 827 22.89 -0.19 57.14
C VAL A 827 22.94 -1.61 56.59
#